data_AF-A0A1V5HQ06-F1
#
_entry.id   AF-A0A1V5HQ06-F1
#
_cell.length_a   1.000
_cell.length_b   1.000
_cell.length_c   1.000
_cell.angle_alpha   90.00
_cell.angle_beta   90.00
_cell.angle_gamma   90.00
#
_symmetry.space_group_name_H-M   'P 1'
#
loop_
_entity.id
_entity.type
_entity.pdbx_description
1 polymer ?
#
loop_
_entity_poly.entity_id
_entity_poly.type
_entity_poly.pdbx_seq_one_letter_code
_entity_poly.pdbx_strand_id
1 'polypeptide(L)'
;MKNKKYLGFAALFLILAPSMMGCSSASSNGVTLRVLNWEDYIADDILESDFKDFKELEKAKGIDVNVIYDTFDTNETMMSSLQTGKAEYDLIAPSDYTIQKMMSKGMLHAYDKSKLPNYNRYGSKYLLGELDAISAEVPQTDGSTKTESVGDYACGYMWGTLGVLYNPGKVANDKGLSQDQVKYDMADWTELWDAKYHGEMSIKDSMRDTYSVGIMGLFDNEVKTDLSDSGIFDAGYNLLDTYTFKDGSYTDPKVKAYNDKLSEIFNRCDEKSVSAVKDELLKLKNNVFGFEVDSGKDDIIKGLVGINLAWSGDAVYSMNRGDNESSNTIYYSLPKTGGNIWFDGWVMPKTKAGNYDVAEDFVDYLSEPSVAAANVNTIGYSCFIAGNYVQNILREWYDPRAYAMYVWHDASHDDGSTWEDSDFVRDDEGNPVLRDGTGVHENGDDYGSLDMTGSTYKQPAVKKDGTAVASITDWPSYEAYYNDNIAETEDAKIDWSTSDLTYIFENTLTDEQGNVVSESGTTPDTNDYLFYTDGTETISDPAGKGEDIVVGRQFLAQYPTTQMLPKLAIMKDYGSNNKYVLSMWQSVKANNLPYWGVIVFGVIIVAAILIIGSNLIIKHYNRKIRIERRKETAADMAEDEEK
;
A
#
# COMPACT_ATOMS: atom_id res chain seq x y z
N MET A 1 59.24 -1.33 25.76
CA MET A 1 59.03 -1.95 27.09
C MET A 1 57.64 -2.55 27.11
N LYS A 2 57.33 -3.84 27.23
CA LYS A 2 58.03 -5.14 27.20
C LYS A 2 57.06 -6.04 26.39
N ASN A 3 57.38 -6.41 25.15
CA ASN A 3 57.81 -7.75 24.72
C ASN A 3 57.20 -8.93 25.48
N LYS A 4 56.50 -9.83 24.76
CA LYS A 4 57.10 -11.06 24.19
C LYS A 4 56.17 -11.79 23.20
N LYS A 5 56.67 -11.94 21.96
CA LYS A 5 56.37 -13.02 21.00
C LYS A 5 56.98 -14.33 21.51
N TYR A 6 56.39 -15.50 21.19
CA TYR A 6 57.00 -16.81 20.88
C TYR A 6 55.84 -17.78 20.60
N LEU A 7 55.89 -18.83 19.79
CA LEU A 7 56.71 -19.31 18.67
C LEU A 7 56.00 -20.62 18.26
N GLY A 8 55.90 -20.92 16.98
CA GLY A 8 55.18 -22.10 16.49
C GLY A 8 55.73 -23.45 16.96
N PHE A 9 54.90 -24.49 16.83
CA PHE A 9 55.34 -25.86 16.69
C PHE A 9 54.43 -26.60 15.70
N ALA A 10 55.02 -26.98 14.56
CA ALA A 10 54.49 -28.01 13.69
C ALA A 10 54.76 -29.38 14.35
N ALA A 11 53.75 -30.25 14.36
CA ALA A 11 53.91 -31.67 14.59
C ALA A 11 53.02 -32.44 13.61
N LEU A 12 53.65 -32.83 12.50
CA LEU A 12 53.18 -33.85 11.58
C LEU A 12 53.55 -35.21 12.20
N PHE A 13 52.63 -36.15 12.40
CA PHE A 13 52.89 -37.59 12.25
C PHE A 13 51.63 -38.47 12.35
N LEU A 14 51.54 -39.36 11.35
CA LEU A 14 50.98 -40.73 11.35
C LEU A 14 49.46 -40.95 11.25
N ILE A 15 49.10 -41.18 9.98
CA ILE A 15 48.14 -42.16 9.46
C ILE A 15 47.92 -43.34 10.41
N LEU A 16 46.66 -43.52 10.83
CA LEU A 16 46.07 -44.82 11.16
C LEU A 16 44.61 -44.78 10.73
N ALA A 17 44.32 -45.43 9.61
CA ALA A 17 42.96 -45.78 9.23
C ALA A 17 42.57 -47.08 9.94
N PRO A 18 41.40 -47.11 10.60
CA PRO A 18 40.59 -48.31 10.65
C PRO A 18 39.24 -48.06 9.95
N SER A 19 39.09 -48.76 8.84
CA SER A 19 37.90 -49.55 8.46
C SER A 19 36.50 -49.01 8.82
N MET A 20 35.75 -48.76 7.77
CA MET A 20 34.28 -48.67 7.69
C MET A 20 33.55 -49.68 8.61
N MET A 21 32.67 -49.16 9.45
CA MET A 21 31.42 -49.82 9.84
C MET A 21 30.42 -48.73 10.27
N GLY A 22 29.24 -48.75 9.66
CA GLY A 22 28.34 -47.61 9.56
C GLY A 22 27.70 -47.14 10.86
N CYS A 23 27.55 -45.83 10.95
CA CYS A 23 26.33 -45.19 11.40
C CYS A 23 26.09 -44.06 10.40
N SER A 24 25.07 -44.19 9.57
CA SER A 24 24.58 -43.10 8.73
C SER A 24 24.01 -42.03 9.65
N SER A 25 24.86 -41.09 10.07
CA SER A 25 24.40 -39.78 10.48
C SER A 25 23.69 -39.18 9.27
N ALA A 26 22.37 -39.05 9.35
CA ALA A 26 21.62 -38.19 8.45
C ALA A 26 22.33 -36.83 8.44
N SER A 27 22.91 -36.45 7.30
CA SER A 27 23.35 -35.07 7.11
C SER A 27 22.07 -34.24 7.09
N SER A 28 21.86 -33.39 8.09
CA SER A 28 20.92 -32.29 7.93
C SER A 28 21.46 -31.45 6.78
N ASN A 29 20.82 -31.54 5.62
CA ASN A 29 21.09 -30.64 4.51
C ASN A 29 20.51 -29.29 4.93
N GLY A 30 21.33 -28.45 5.57
CA GLY A 30 20.92 -27.10 5.91
C GLY A 30 20.54 -26.35 4.63
N VAL A 31 19.30 -25.86 4.55
CA VAL A 31 18.80 -25.03 3.46
C VAL A 31 18.84 -23.58 3.90
N THR A 32 19.30 -22.68 3.03
CA THR A 32 19.22 -21.23 3.29
C THR A 32 18.20 -20.62 2.36
N LEU A 33 17.06 -20.20 2.90
CA LEU A 33 16.03 -19.46 2.18
C LEU A 33 16.41 -17.98 2.17
N ARG A 34 16.59 -17.40 0.97
CA ARG A 34 16.87 -15.96 0.81
C ARG A 34 15.63 -15.22 0.35
N VAL A 35 15.09 -14.38 1.20
CA VAL A 35 13.88 -13.58 0.97
C VAL A 35 14.27 -12.13 0.73
N LEU A 36 13.66 -11.49 -0.27
CA LEU A 36 13.82 -10.07 -0.56
C LEU A 36 12.44 -9.39 -0.57
N ASN A 37 12.20 -8.47 0.36
CA ASN A 37 10.91 -7.76 0.46
C ASN A 37 11.10 -6.24 0.57
N TRP A 38 10.01 -5.48 0.63
CA TRP A 38 10.02 -4.07 1.00
C TRP A 38 10.51 -3.85 2.43
N GLU A 39 11.03 -2.66 2.71
CA GLU A 39 11.32 -2.20 4.08
C GLU A 39 10.02 -2.08 4.89
N ASP A 40 10.07 -2.41 6.19
CA ASP A 40 8.94 -2.34 7.14
C ASP A 40 7.66 -3.06 6.67
N TYR A 41 7.82 -4.18 5.95
CA TYR A 41 6.72 -4.88 5.26
C TYR A 41 6.58 -6.35 5.67
N ILE A 42 6.83 -6.64 6.94
CA ILE A 42 6.56 -7.89 7.63
C ILE A 42 6.50 -7.60 9.13
N ALA A 43 5.77 -8.39 9.91
CA ALA A 43 5.60 -8.14 11.33
C ALA A 43 6.92 -8.21 12.11
N ASP A 44 7.10 -7.27 13.04
CA ASP A 44 8.32 -7.13 13.84
C ASP A 44 8.57 -8.39 14.69
N ASP A 45 7.53 -8.97 15.28
CA ASP A 45 7.60 -10.19 16.08
C ASP A 45 8.09 -11.42 15.28
N ILE A 46 7.67 -11.53 14.02
CA ILE A 46 8.13 -12.57 13.09
C ILE A 46 9.63 -12.38 12.78
N LEU A 47 10.06 -11.14 12.55
CA LEU A 47 11.47 -10.81 12.29
C LEU A 47 12.35 -10.99 13.52
N GLU A 48 11.94 -10.48 14.68
CA GLU A 48 12.67 -10.52 15.95
C GLU A 48 12.82 -11.95 16.48
N SER A 49 11.78 -12.78 16.27
CA SER A 49 11.85 -14.22 16.56
C SER A 49 12.72 -15.00 15.57
N ASP A 50 13.27 -14.33 14.54
CA ASP A 50 14.07 -14.94 13.47
C ASP A 50 13.31 -16.10 12.82
N PHE A 51 12.03 -15.87 12.48
CA PHE A 51 11.14 -16.84 11.82
C PHE A 51 11.06 -18.19 12.54
N LYS A 52 11.06 -18.16 13.88
CA LYS A 52 11.15 -19.36 14.71
C LYS A 52 10.08 -20.39 14.36
N ASP A 53 8.82 -19.96 14.26
CA ASP A 53 7.69 -20.88 14.04
C ASP A 53 7.79 -21.57 12.67
N PHE A 54 8.13 -20.81 11.62
CA PHE A 54 8.42 -21.37 10.30
C PHE A 54 9.57 -22.39 10.35
N LYS A 55 10.68 -22.05 11.03
CA LYS A 55 11.83 -22.97 11.16
C LYS A 55 11.47 -24.23 11.93
N GLU A 56 10.58 -24.16 12.93
CA GLU A 56 10.08 -25.32 13.66
C GLU A 56 9.19 -26.22 12.79
N LEU A 57 8.33 -25.64 11.94
CA LEU A 57 7.54 -26.37 10.94
C LEU A 57 8.44 -27.14 9.96
N GLU A 58 9.46 -26.49 9.41
CA GLU A 58 10.41 -27.11 8.50
C GLU A 58 11.27 -28.19 9.18
N LYS A 59 11.68 -27.94 10.42
CA LYS A 59 12.41 -28.92 11.23
C LYS A 59 11.58 -30.18 11.51
N ALA A 60 10.26 -30.05 11.67
CA ALA A 60 9.36 -31.19 11.81
C ALA A 60 9.31 -32.05 10.53
N LYS A 61 9.54 -31.46 9.36
CA LYS A 61 9.74 -32.16 8.08
C LYS A 61 11.17 -32.73 7.91
N GLY A 62 12.06 -32.47 8.88
CA GLY A 62 13.46 -32.91 8.86
C GLY A 62 14.39 -31.99 8.08
N ILE A 63 13.96 -30.75 7.79
CA ILE A 63 14.71 -29.74 7.05
C ILE A 63 15.22 -28.69 8.03
N ASP A 64 16.53 -28.44 8.03
CA ASP A 64 17.14 -27.39 8.85
C ASP A 64 17.23 -26.11 8.00
N VAL A 65 16.34 -25.14 8.25
CA VAL A 65 16.22 -23.93 7.42
C VAL A 65 16.79 -22.72 8.14
N ASN A 66 17.65 -21.98 7.44
CA ASN A 66 18.05 -20.62 7.82
C ASN A 66 17.37 -19.61 6.88
N VAL A 67 16.74 -18.59 7.43
CA VAL A 67 16.14 -17.51 6.65
C VAL A 67 17.11 -16.33 6.62
N ILE A 68 17.39 -15.80 5.43
CA ILE A 68 18.07 -14.52 5.25
C ILE A 68 17.04 -13.58 4.63
N TYR A 69 16.69 -12.53 5.36
CA TYR A 69 15.71 -11.56 4.96
C TYR A 69 16.41 -10.23 4.65
N ASP A 70 16.40 -9.84 3.38
CA ASP A 70 16.94 -8.57 2.91
C ASP A 70 15.80 -7.68 2.39
N THR A 71 16.04 -6.37 2.30
CA THR A 71 15.03 -5.39 1.89
C THR A 71 15.43 -4.57 0.65
N PHE A 72 14.43 -3.95 0.02
CA PHE A 72 14.62 -2.96 -1.06
C PHE A 72 13.66 -1.77 -0.96
N ASP A 73 14.05 -0.65 -1.56
CA ASP A 73 13.34 0.63 -1.53
C ASP A 73 12.43 0.88 -2.75
N THR A 74 12.80 0.31 -3.91
CA THR A 74 12.11 0.49 -5.18
C THR A 74 12.25 -0.76 -6.05
N ASN A 75 11.20 -1.05 -6.82
CA ASN A 75 11.20 -2.12 -7.83
C ASN A 75 12.37 -1.98 -8.83
N GLU A 76 12.78 -0.76 -9.19
CA GLU A 76 13.87 -0.50 -10.12
C GLU A 76 15.25 -0.84 -9.53
N THR A 77 15.51 -0.50 -8.27
CA THR A 77 16.75 -0.90 -7.56
C THR A 77 16.81 -2.42 -7.43
N MET A 78 15.69 -3.04 -7.03
CA MET A 78 15.55 -4.49 -6.93
C MET A 78 15.85 -5.18 -8.27
N MET A 79 15.18 -4.78 -9.35
CA MET A 79 15.39 -5.35 -10.68
C MET A 79 16.83 -5.18 -11.20
N SER A 80 17.46 -4.04 -10.90
CA SER A 80 18.86 -3.80 -11.27
C SER A 80 19.80 -4.74 -10.52
N SER A 81 19.55 -5.00 -9.23
CA SER A 81 20.33 -5.92 -8.42
C SER A 81 20.28 -7.35 -8.99
N LEU A 82 19.07 -7.86 -9.27
CA LEU A 82 18.84 -9.19 -9.82
C LEU A 82 19.53 -9.38 -11.18
N GLN A 83 19.44 -8.40 -12.07
CA GLN A 83 20.04 -8.48 -13.41
C GLN A 83 21.56 -8.45 -13.41
N THR A 84 22.18 -7.79 -12.42
CA THR A 84 23.64 -7.78 -12.28
C THR A 84 24.19 -9.06 -11.64
N GLY A 85 23.33 -9.94 -11.11
CA GLY A 85 23.72 -11.21 -10.48
C GLY A 85 24.54 -11.04 -9.20
N LYS A 86 24.46 -9.88 -8.54
CA LYS A 86 25.19 -9.61 -7.30
C LYS A 86 24.64 -10.37 -6.09
N ALA A 87 23.35 -10.69 -6.11
CA ALA A 87 22.67 -11.51 -5.12
C ALA A 87 21.64 -12.41 -5.82
N GLU A 88 21.50 -13.65 -5.36
CA GLU A 88 20.45 -14.58 -5.76
C GLU A 88 19.47 -14.72 -4.59
N TYR A 89 18.18 -14.54 -4.85
CA TYR A 89 17.09 -14.64 -3.87
C TYR A 89 16.10 -15.71 -4.31
N ASP A 90 15.67 -16.53 -3.36
CA ASP A 90 14.75 -17.64 -3.60
C ASP A 90 13.28 -17.17 -3.62
N LEU A 91 12.98 -16.09 -2.88
CA LEU A 91 11.65 -15.51 -2.81
C LEU A 91 11.73 -13.98 -2.81
N ILE A 92 10.85 -13.33 -3.56
CA ILE A 92 10.77 -11.86 -3.66
C ILE A 92 9.31 -11.42 -3.64
N ALA A 93 8.96 -10.30 -2.99
CA ALA A 93 7.62 -9.70 -3.09
C ALA A 93 7.62 -8.36 -3.86
N PRO A 94 7.72 -8.36 -5.19
CA PRO A 94 7.60 -7.14 -5.99
C PRO A 94 6.14 -6.80 -6.31
N SER A 95 5.93 -5.60 -6.85
CA SER A 95 4.60 -5.17 -7.29
C SER A 95 4.19 -5.79 -8.63
N ASP A 96 2.88 -5.82 -8.90
CA ASP A 96 2.20 -6.46 -10.04
C ASP A 96 2.88 -6.24 -11.40
N TYR A 97 3.25 -5.01 -11.75
CA TYR A 97 3.91 -4.69 -13.03
C TYR A 97 5.33 -5.28 -13.12
N THR A 98 6.03 -5.36 -11.99
CA THR A 98 7.36 -5.96 -11.93
C THR A 98 7.27 -7.48 -12.03
N ILE A 99 6.24 -8.10 -11.45
CA ILE A 99 5.95 -9.53 -11.66
C ILE A 99 5.76 -9.82 -13.15
N GLN A 100 4.91 -9.05 -13.85
CA GLN A 100 4.69 -9.18 -15.30
C GLN A 100 6.01 -9.04 -16.09
N LYS A 101 6.87 -8.10 -15.69
CA LYS A 101 8.19 -7.88 -16.31
C LYS A 101 9.17 -9.03 -16.05
N MET A 102 9.13 -9.65 -14.87
CA MET A 102 9.95 -10.81 -14.53
C MET A 102 9.46 -12.07 -15.29
N MET A 103 8.14 -12.25 -15.40
CA MET A 103 7.53 -13.30 -16.24
C MET A 103 7.96 -13.18 -17.70
N SER A 104 7.89 -11.97 -18.27
CA SER A 104 8.27 -11.75 -19.68
C SER A 104 9.76 -11.92 -19.97
N LYS A 105 10.59 -11.84 -18.94
CA LYS A 105 12.02 -12.18 -19.00
C LYS A 105 12.30 -13.65 -18.73
N GLY A 106 11.28 -14.47 -18.48
CA GLY A 106 11.41 -15.87 -18.13
C GLY A 106 12.11 -16.11 -16.79
N MET A 107 12.12 -15.10 -15.91
CA MET A 107 12.90 -15.11 -14.67
C MET A 107 12.26 -15.91 -13.55
N LEU A 108 10.98 -16.29 -13.64
CA LEU A 108 10.22 -16.87 -12.53
C LEU A 108 9.98 -18.38 -12.69
N HIS A 109 9.93 -19.07 -11.57
CA HIS A 109 9.40 -20.42 -11.39
C HIS A 109 7.92 -20.32 -11.04
N ALA A 110 7.08 -21.16 -11.65
CA ALA A 110 5.65 -21.21 -11.35
C ALA A 110 5.40 -21.94 -10.04
N TYR A 111 4.33 -21.60 -9.33
CA TYR A 111 3.95 -22.26 -8.09
C TYR A 111 3.30 -23.63 -8.35
N ASP A 112 3.61 -24.61 -7.51
CA ASP A 112 2.75 -25.77 -7.30
C ASP A 112 1.68 -25.42 -6.26
N LYS A 113 0.51 -25.01 -6.77
CA LYS A 113 -0.63 -24.61 -5.92
C LYS A 113 -1.06 -25.71 -4.94
N SER A 114 -0.76 -26.98 -5.18
CA SER A 114 -1.12 -28.06 -4.25
C SER A 114 -0.34 -28.00 -2.92
N LYS A 115 0.77 -27.28 -2.88
CA LYS A 115 1.60 -27.06 -1.67
C LYS A 115 1.24 -25.80 -0.90
N LEU A 116 0.19 -25.10 -1.31
CA LEU A 116 -0.26 -23.86 -0.68
C LEU A 116 -1.66 -24.01 -0.06
N PRO A 117 -1.90 -25.00 0.84
CA PRO A 117 -3.21 -25.24 1.39
C PRO A 117 -3.80 -24.04 2.14
N ASN A 118 -2.99 -23.28 2.89
CA ASN A 118 -3.45 -22.10 3.61
C ASN A 118 -3.80 -20.97 2.65
N TYR A 119 -2.91 -20.68 1.69
CA TYR A 119 -3.17 -19.64 0.68
C TYR A 119 -4.44 -19.93 -0.13
N ASN A 120 -4.62 -21.18 -0.58
CA ASN A 120 -5.80 -21.58 -1.35
C ASN A 120 -7.09 -21.50 -0.52
N ARG A 121 -7.01 -21.84 0.76
CA ARG A 121 -8.15 -21.82 1.68
C ARG A 121 -8.55 -20.39 2.01
N TYR A 122 -7.62 -19.61 2.52
CA TYR A 122 -7.90 -18.30 3.13
C TYR A 122 -7.70 -17.11 2.19
N GLY A 123 -7.09 -17.28 1.01
CA GLY A 123 -7.02 -16.21 0.03
C GLY A 123 -8.41 -15.75 -0.44
N SER A 124 -8.64 -14.45 -0.41
CA SER A 124 -9.87 -13.80 -0.90
C SER A 124 -10.12 -14.17 -2.35
N LYS A 125 -11.31 -14.71 -2.65
CA LYS A 125 -11.63 -15.20 -3.99
C LYS A 125 -11.67 -14.07 -5.02
N TYR A 126 -12.13 -12.88 -4.62
CA TYR A 126 -12.07 -11.69 -5.45
C TYR A 126 -10.62 -11.32 -5.81
N LEU A 127 -9.77 -11.11 -4.80
CA LEU A 127 -8.39 -10.66 -5.03
C LEU A 127 -7.57 -11.70 -5.81
N LEU A 128 -7.79 -12.98 -5.55
CA LEU A 128 -7.19 -14.06 -6.35
C LEU A 128 -7.64 -14.00 -7.81
N GLY A 129 -8.94 -13.76 -8.06
CA GLY A 129 -9.47 -13.57 -9.41
C GLY A 129 -8.88 -12.37 -10.13
N GLU A 130 -8.70 -11.25 -9.42
CA GLU A 130 -8.05 -10.05 -9.94
C GLU A 130 -6.57 -10.31 -10.29
N LEU A 131 -5.84 -11.02 -9.43
CA LEU A 131 -4.46 -11.42 -9.69
C LEU A 131 -4.36 -12.38 -10.89
N ASP A 132 -5.30 -13.32 -11.00
CA ASP A 132 -5.38 -14.30 -12.09
C ASP A 132 -5.75 -13.67 -13.45
N ALA A 133 -6.46 -12.53 -13.42
CA ALA A 133 -6.82 -11.79 -14.62
C ALA A 133 -5.63 -11.04 -15.25
N ILE A 134 -4.56 -10.81 -14.48
CA ILE A 134 -3.32 -10.22 -14.99
C ILE A 134 -2.56 -11.29 -15.78
N SER A 135 -2.06 -10.91 -16.95
CA SER A 135 -1.33 -11.83 -17.83
C SER A 135 -0.07 -11.20 -18.40
N ALA A 136 0.93 -12.05 -18.66
CA ALA A 136 2.17 -11.66 -19.31
C ALA A 136 2.64 -12.73 -20.31
N GLU A 137 3.42 -12.31 -21.30
CA GLU A 137 4.02 -13.19 -22.31
C GLU A 137 5.26 -13.90 -21.76
N VAL A 138 5.19 -15.19 -21.47
CA VAL A 138 6.30 -15.97 -20.91
C VAL A 138 7.09 -16.68 -22.02
N PRO A 139 8.43 -16.50 -22.10
CA PRO A 139 9.27 -17.22 -23.05
C PRO A 139 9.27 -18.74 -22.85
N GLN A 140 9.13 -19.48 -23.95
CA GLN A 140 9.12 -20.94 -23.98
C GLN A 140 10.47 -21.51 -24.46
N THR A 141 10.73 -22.78 -24.15
CA THR A 141 12.00 -23.45 -24.52
C THR A 141 12.21 -23.63 -26.02
N ASP A 142 11.14 -23.60 -26.81
CA ASP A 142 11.19 -23.71 -28.27
C ASP A 142 11.38 -22.35 -28.97
N GLY A 143 11.53 -21.26 -28.20
CA GLY A 143 11.70 -19.90 -28.70
C GLY A 143 10.39 -19.16 -28.98
N SER A 144 9.23 -19.77 -28.73
CA SER A 144 7.93 -19.08 -28.74
C SER A 144 7.66 -18.33 -27.42
N THR A 145 6.56 -17.58 -27.36
CA THR A 145 6.00 -17.03 -26.11
C THR A 145 4.61 -17.60 -25.89
N LYS A 146 4.18 -17.66 -24.64
CA LYS A 146 2.84 -18.05 -24.23
C LYS A 146 2.30 -17.04 -23.23
N THR A 147 1.08 -16.58 -23.42
CA THR A 147 0.36 -15.78 -22.44
C THR A 147 0.01 -16.65 -21.22
N GLU A 148 0.46 -16.26 -20.04
CA GLU A 148 0.18 -16.97 -18.78
C GLU A 148 -0.30 -16.00 -17.69
N SER A 149 -1.01 -16.52 -16.70
CA SER A 149 -1.56 -15.74 -15.58
C SER A 149 -0.45 -15.35 -14.60
N VAL A 150 -0.54 -14.15 -14.03
CA VAL A 150 0.33 -13.75 -12.92
C VAL A 150 0.09 -14.65 -11.70
N GLY A 151 -1.15 -15.07 -11.44
CA GLY A 151 -1.46 -15.97 -10.32
C GLY A 151 -0.82 -17.35 -10.44
N ASP A 152 -0.36 -17.78 -11.62
CA ASP A 152 0.45 -19.01 -11.76
C ASP A 152 1.88 -18.84 -11.19
N TYR A 153 2.38 -17.61 -11.14
CA TYR A 153 3.77 -17.27 -10.77
C TYR A 153 3.90 -16.43 -9.49
N ALA A 154 2.78 -15.95 -8.95
CA ALA A 154 2.72 -15.12 -7.76
C ALA A 154 1.68 -15.65 -6.76
N CYS A 155 1.96 -15.42 -5.48
CA CYS A 155 0.97 -15.47 -4.41
C CYS A 155 0.83 -14.06 -3.84
N GLY A 156 -0.35 -13.47 -3.94
CA GLY A 156 -0.62 -12.11 -3.47
C GLY A 156 -0.32 -11.98 -1.97
N TYR A 157 0.30 -10.87 -1.60
CA TYR A 157 0.67 -10.57 -0.23
C TYR A 157 -0.20 -9.44 0.31
N MET A 158 -0.01 -8.24 -0.23
CA MET A 158 -0.70 -7.02 0.16
C MET A 158 -1.27 -6.34 -1.08
N TRP A 159 -2.31 -5.54 -0.86
CA TRP A 159 -3.00 -4.83 -1.91
C TRP A 159 -3.50 -3.48 -1.42
N GLY A 160 -3.88 -2.65 -2.37
CA GLY A 160 -4.55 -1.42 -2.07
C GLY A 160 -4.87 -0.63 -3.31
N THR A 161 -5.14 0.66 -3.12
CA THR A 161 -5.48 1.57 -4.20
C THR A 161 -4.59 2.81 -4.20
N LEU A 162 -4.59 3.52 -5.31
CA LEU A 162 -4.02 4.87 -5.41
C LEU A 162 -5.16 5.88 -5.48
N GLY A 163 -5.15 6.86 -4.58
CA GLY A 163 -6.21 7.84 -4.43
C GLY A 163 -5.70 9.19 -3.98
N VAL A 164 -6.64 10.02 -3.53
CA VAL A 164 -6.41 11.40 -3.11
C VAL A 164 -6.57 11.48 -1.59
N LEU A 165 -5.48 11.67 -0.87
CA LEU A 165 -5.45 12.00 0.54
C LEU A 165 -5.55 13.51 0.72
N TYR A 166 -6.43 14.01 1.57
CA TYR A 166 -6.64 15.45 1.70
C TYR A 166 -7.07 15.86 3.12
N ASN A 167 -6.67 17.06 3.51
CA ASN A 167 -7.09 17.71 4.75
C ASN A 167 -8.12 18.81 4.40
N PRO A 168 -9.44 18.53 4.50
CA PRO A 168 -10.47 19.49 4.13
C PRO A 168 -10.41 20.77 4.97
N GLY A 169 -10.11 20.69 6.26
CA GLY A 169 -10.00 21.85 7.15
C GLY A 169 -8.87 22.80 6.72
N LYS A 170 -7.68 22.26 6.43
CA LYS A 170 -6.55 23.03 5.93
C LYS A 170 -6.85 23.66 4.57
N VAL A 171 -7.29 22.86 3.60
CA VAL A 171 -7.52 23.34 2.22
C VAL A 171 -8.64 24.40 2.22
N ALA A 172 -9.71 24.18 2.99
CA ALA A 172 -10.78 25.15 3.17
C ALA A 172 -10.26 26.49 3.70
N ASN A 173 -9.41 26.46 4.73
CA ASN A 173 -8.80 27.65 5.31
C ASN A 173 -7.88 28.38 4.32
N ASP A 174 -7.00 27.65 3.63
CA ASP A 174 -5.98 28.24 2.76
C ASP A 174 -6.57 28.79 1.45
N LYS A 175 -7.66 28.18 0.96
CA LYS A 175 -8.32 28.55 -0.30
C LYS A 175 -9.62 29.33 -0.14
N GLY A 176 -10.13 29.49 1.08
CA GLY A 176 -11.41 30.16 1.34
C GLY A 176 -12.61 29.37 0.81
N LEU A 177 -12.56 28.04 0.95
CA LEU A 177 -13.63 27.10 0.57
C LEU A 177 -14.35 26.58 1.82
N SER A 178 -15.48 25.88 1.66
CA SER A 178 -16.04 25.05 2.73
C SER A 178 -15.36 23.69 2.75
N GLN A 179 -15.36 23.01 3.91
CA GLN A 179 -14.85 21.64 4.00
C GLN A 179 -15.63 20.69 3.09
N ASP A 180 -16.95 20.83 3.03
CA ASP A 180 -17.82 20.03 2.14
C ASP A 180 -17.46 20.22 0.67
N GLN A 181 -17.09 21.43 0.24
CA GLN A 181 -16.63 21.65 -1.13
C GLN A 181 -15.32 20.91 -1.40
N VAL A 182 -14.38 20.91 -0.46
CA VAL A 182 -13.13 20.17 -0.63
C VAL A 182 -13.40 18.66 -0.69
N LYS A 183 -14.22 18.13 0.24
CA LYS A 183 -14.64 16.71 0.24
C LYS A 183 -15.30 16.34 -1.09
N TYR A 184 -16.20 17.19 -1.58
CA TYR A 184 -16.90 17.01 -2.85
C TYR A 184 -15.94 16.98 -4.04
N ASP A 185 -15.06 17.98 -4.14
CA ASP A 185 -14.13 18.10 -5.25
C ASP A 185 -13.11 16.95 -5.29
N MET A 186 -12.64 16.49 -4.13
CA MET A 186 -11.67 15.39 -4.07
C MET A 186 -12.26 14.03 -4.47
N ALA A 187 -13.58 13.95 -4.73
CA ALA A 187 -14.22 12.78 -5.34
C ALA A 187 -14.17 12.79 -6.88
N ASP A 188 -13.47 13.74 -7.50
CA ASP A 188 -13.32 13.87 -8.95
C ASP A 188 -11.85 14.11 -9.35
N TRP A 189 -11.28 13.25 -10.20
CA TRP A 189 -9.88 13.38 -10.63
C TRP A 189 -9.58 14.71 -11.34
N THR A 190 -10.57 15.29 -12.04
CA THR A 190 -10.35 16.51 -12.84
C THR A 190 -10.10 17.74 -11.96
N GLU A 191 -10.56 17.73 -10.72
CA GLU A 191 -10.38 18.82 -9.75
C GLU A 191 -8.91 19.03 -9.39
N LEU A 192 -8.05 18.01 -9.58
CA LEU A 192 -6.61 18.15 -9.36
C LEU A 192 -5.95 19.20 -10.29
N TRP A 193 -6.58 19.51 -11.42
CA TRP A 193 -6.13 20.55 -12.36
C TRP A 193 -6.77 21.92 -12.11
N ASP A 194 -7.73 22.05 -11.19
CA ASP A 194 -8.35 23.35 -10.89
C ASP A 194 -7.32 24.28 -10.23
N ALA A 195 -7.19 25.48 -10.78
CA ALA A 195 -6.29 26.51 -10.28
C ALA A 195 -6.64 26.96 -8.85
N LYS A 196 -7.87 26.72 -8.37
CA LYS A 196 -8.26 27.00 -6.98
C LYS A 196 -7.44 26.18 -5.98
N TYR A 197 -6.92 25.01 -6.38
CA TYR A 197 -6.07 24.16 -5.55
C TYR A 197 -4.56 24.35 -5.80
N HIS A 198 -4.18 25.38 -6.58
CA HIS A 198 -2.78 25.65 -6.91
C HIS A 198 -1.89 25.72 -5.66
N GLY A 199 -0.83 24.91 -5.65
CA GLY A 199 0.18 24.87 -4.60
C GLY A 199 -0.21 24.09 -3.33
N GLU A 200 -1.37 23.43 -3.29
CA GLU A 200 -1.79 22.60 -2.14
C GLU A 200 -1.37 21.15 -2.24
N MET A 201 -1.02 20.69 -3.45
CA MET A 201 -0.93 19.27 -3.75
C MET A 201 0.50 18.77 -3.89
N SER A 202 0.80 17.62 -3.30
CA SER A 202 1.97 16.81 -3.64
C SER A 202 1.57 15.58 -4.44
N ILE A 203 2.42 15.18 -5.40
CA ILE A 203 2.20 14.00 -6.24
C ILE A 203 3.40 13.05 -6.16
N LYS A 204 3.17 11.74 -6.30
CA LYS A 204 4.23 10.74 -6.18
C LYS A 204 5.31 10.93 -7.25
N ASP A 205 6.59 10.90 -6.90
CA ASP A 205 7.72 10.71 -7.82
C ASP A 205 7.83 9.23 -8.20
N SER A 206 6.73 8.71 -8.75
CA SER A 206 6.59 7.37 -9.28
C SER A 206 6.04 7.44 -10.68
N MET A 207 6.74 6.79 -11.61
CA MET A 207 6.38 6.80 -13.03
C MET A 207 5.01 6.16 -13.27
N ARG A 208 4.73 5.01 -12.63
CA ARG A 208 3.48 4.27 -12.82
C ARG A 208 2.31 5.03 -12.21
N ASP A 209 2.47 5.48 -10.97
CA ASP A 209 1.38 6.15 -10.23
C ASP A 209 1.07 7.52 -10.81
N THR A 210 2.07 8.29 -11.22
CA THR A 210 1.80 9.57 -11.88
C THR A 210 1.21 9.36 -13.27
N TYR A 211 1.59 8.30 -13.98
CA TYR A 211 0.98 7.97 -15.26
C TYR A 211 -0.51 7.65 -15.11
N SER A 212 -0.89 6.88 -14.07
CA SER A 212 -2.31 6.55 -13.82
C SER A 212 -3.14 7.82 -13.59
N VAL A 213 -2.60 8.78 -12.84
CA VAL A 213 -3.26 10.06 -12.56
C VAL A 213 -3.41 10.87 -13.83
N GLY A 214 -2.37 10.89 -14.68
CA GLY A 214 -2.45 11.56 -15.98
C GLY A 214 -3.45 10.90 -16.94
N ILE A 215 -3.59 9.57 -16.90
CA ILE A 215 -4.65 8.85 -17.61
C ILE A 215 -6.03 9.27 -17.11
N MET A 216 -6.24 9.27 -15.79
CA MET A 216 -7.52 9.68 -15.23
C MET A 216 -7.83 11.14 -15.58
N GLY A 217 -6.92 12.08 -15.33
CA GLY A 217 -7.15 13.48 -15.71
C GLY A 217 -7.48 13.70 -17.19
N LEU A 218 -6.87 12.93 -18.10
CA LEU A 218 -7.09 13.05 -19.54
C LEU A 218 -8.39 12.38 -20.02
N PHE A 219 -8.67 11.17 -19.51
CA PHE A 219 -9.73 10.30 -20.01
C PHE A 219 -10.96 10.23 -19.10
N ASP A 220 -10.99 10.96 -17.98
CA ASP A 220 -12.12 10.93 -17.03
C ASP A 220 -13.46 11.28 -17.70
N ASN A 221 -13.49 12.22 -18.65
CA ASN A 221 -14.72 12.50 -19.41
C ASN A 221 -15.18 11.33 -20.29
N GLU A 222 -14.25 10.56 -20.85
CA GLU A 222 -14.57 9.32 -21.59
C GLU A 222 -15.14 8.27 -20.64
N VAL A 223 -14.51 8.08 -19.47
CA VAL A 223 -14.99 7.18 -18.41
C VAL A 223 -16.38 7.57 -17.92
N LYS A 224 -16.62 8.86 -17.66
CA LYS A 224 -17.95 9.40 -17.28
C LYS A 224 -19.02 9.10 -18.33
N THR A 225 -18.69 9.27 -19.61
CA THR A 225 -19.61 8.96 -20.72
C THR A 225 -19.91 7.46 -20.75
N ASP A 226 -18.89 6.62 -20.60
CA ASP A 226 -19.05 5.17 -20.60
C ASP A 226 -19.87 4.66 -19.41
N LEU A 227 -19.68 5.25 -18.23
CA LEU A 227 -20.50 5.01 -17.05
C LEU A 227 -21.97 5.31 -17.35
N SER A 228 -22.27 6.49 -17.88
CA SER A 228 -23.63 6.90 -18.24
C SER A 228 -24.26 6.01 -19.33
N ASP A 229 -23.50 5.63 -20.34
CA ASP A 229 -24.00 4.86 -21.50
C ASP A 229 -24.11 3.35 -21.22
N SER A 230 -23.43 2.84 -20.18
CA SER A 230 -23.41 1.42 -19.82
C SER A 230 -24.80 0.86 -19.48
N GLY A 231 -25.68 1.71 -18.94
CA GLY A 231 -26.96 1.31 -18.36
C GLY A 231 -26.83 0.42 -17.12
N ILE A 232 -25.64 0.31 -16.51
CA ILE A 232 -25.41 -0.44 -15.26
C ILE A 232 -25.18 0.48 -14.05
N PHE A 233 -24.93 1.76 -14.30
CA PHE A 233 -24.78 2.80 -13.28
C PHE A 233 -25.91 3.83 -13.38
N ASP A 234 -26.25 4.47 -12.26
CA ASP A 234 -27.14 5.62 -12.22
C ASP A 234 -26.44 6.93 -12.65
N ALA A 235 -27.15 8.06 -12.55
CA ALA A 235 -26.61 9.37 -12.89
C ALA A 235 -25.47 9.84 -11.95
N GLY A 236 -25.39 9.29 -10.74
CA GLY A 236 -24.33 9.51 -9.75
C GLY A 236 -23.15 8.55 -9.90
N TYR A 237 -23.17 7.65 -10.89
CA TYR A 237 -22.19 6.59 -11.10
C TYR A 237 -22.18 5.49 -10.03
N ASN A 238 -23.31 5.28 -9.35
CA ASN A 238 -23.54 4.14 -8.47
C ASN A 238 -24.05 2.95 -9.29
N LEU A 239 -23.49 1.76 -9.07
CA LEU A 239 -23.93 0.52 -9.67
C LEU A 239 -25.36 0.21 -9.22
N LEU A 240 -26.25 -0.08 -10.16
CA LEU A 240 -27.65 -0.36 -9.87
C LEU A 240 -27.79 -1.65 -9.03
N ASP A 241 -28.66 -1.64 -8.02
CA ASP A 241 -28.88 -2.76 -7.06
C ASP A 241 -29.23 -4.11 -7.70
N THR A 242 -29.64 -4.13 -8.98
CA THR A 242 -29.85 -5.36 -9.73
C THR A 242 -28.55 -6.15 -10.00
N TYR A 243 -27.38 -5.51 -9.86
CA TYR A 243 -26.07 -6.10 -10.04
C TYR A 243 -25.48 -6.46 -8.69
N THR A 244 -25.63 -7.73 -8.30
CA THR A 244 -25.17 -8.23 -7.01
C THR A 244 -23.79 -8.87 -7.12
N PHE A 245 -22.96 -8.63 -6.11
CA PHE A 245 -21.70 -9.33 -5.92
C PHE A 245 -21.98 -10.67 -5.25
N LYS A 246 -21.51 -11.78 -5.84
CA LYS A 246 -21.73 -13.12 -5.29
C LYS A 246 -20.66 -14.10 -5.76
N ASP A 247 -20.31 -15.07 -4.91
CA ASP A 247 -19.33 -16.10 -5.22
C ASP A 247 -17.97 -15.46 -5.63
N GLY A 248 -17.58 -14.38 -4.95
CA GLY A 248 -16.33 -13.66 -5.23
C GLY A 248 -16.30 -12.84 -6.54
N SER A 249 -17.43 -12.62 -7.22
CA SER A 249 -17.44 -11.85 -8.47
C SER A 249 -18.77 -11.17 -8.81
N TYR A 250 -18.74 -10.25 -9.78
CA TYR A 250 -19.94 -9.83 -10.50
C TYR A 250 -20.24 -10.81 -11.63
N THR A 251 -21.37 -11.51 -11.52
CA THR A 251 -21.74 -12.54 -12.50
C THR A 251 -22.36 -11.96 -13.78
N ASP A 252 -22.82 -10.70 -13.77
CA ASP A 252 -23.39 -10.07 -14.96
C ASP A 252 -22.27 -9.66 -15.94
N PRO A 253 -22.30 -10.16 -17.20
CA PRO A 253 -21.28 -9.86 -18.19
C PRO A 253 -21.10 -8.37 -18.50
N LYS A 254 -22.12 -7.52 -18.28
CA LYS A 254 -22.00 -6.08 -18.51
C LYS A 254 -21.06 -5.40 -17.53
N VAL A 255 -21.06 -5.84 -16.27
CA VAL A 255 -20.15 -5.30 -15.24
C VAL A 255 -18.72 -5.61 -15.62
N LYS A 256 -18.45 -6.87 -16.01
CA LYS A 256 -17.14 -7.27 -16.52
C LYS A 256 -16.75 -6.48 -17.78
N ALA A 257 -17.66 -6.32 -18.74
CA ALA A 257 -17.38 -5.59 -19.98
C ALA A 257 -17.03 -4.12 -19.71
N TYR A 258 -17.66 -3.49 -18.72
CA TYR A 258 -17.29 -2.14 -18.28
C TYR A 258 -15.89 -2.12 -17.67
N ASN A 259 -15.59 -3.04 -16.73
CA ASN A 259 -14.28 -3.13 -16.11
C ASN A 259 -13.16 -3.39 -17.14
N ASP A 260 -13.40 -4.28 -18.13
CA ASP A 260 -12.48 -4.55 -19.23
C ASP A 260 -12.19 -3.27 -20.05
N LYS A 261 -13.21 -2.42 -20.25
CA LYS A 261 -13.08 -1.14 -20.96
C LYS A 261 -12.29 -0.13 -20.14
N LEU A 262 -12.57 0.00 -18.85
CA LEU A 262 -11.79 0.87 -17.96
C LEU A 262 -10.32 0.42 -17.88
N SER A 263 -10.10 -0.89 -17.78
CA SER A 263 -8.77 -1.49 -17.82
C SER A 263 -8.04 -1.21 -19.14
N GLU A 264 -8.74 -1.16 -20.28
CA GLU A 264 -8.14 -0.71 -21.54
C GLU A 264 -7.66 0.74 -21.45
N ILE A 265 -8.50 1.65 -20.95
CA ILE A 265 -8.17 3.07 -20.78
C ILE A 265 -6.92 3.26 -19.90
N PHE A 266 -6.88 2.61 -18.73
CA PHE A 266 -5.74 2.64 -17.80
C PHE A 266 -4.42 2.16 -18.42
N ASN A 267 -4.52 1.30 -19.44
CA ASN A 267 -3.38 0.64 -20.07
C ASN A 267 -3.03 1.19 -21.46
N ARG A 268 -3.67 2.29 -21.90
CA ARG A 268 -3.28 3.01 -23.12
C ARG A 268 -1.87 3.55 -22.96
N CYS A 269 -0.92 2.95 -23.67
CA CYS A 269 0.51 3.27 -23.58
C CYS A 269 1.18 3.44 -24.95
N ASP A 270 0.42 3.55 -26.04
CA ASP A 270 0.97 3.89 -27.35
C ASP A 270 1.54 5.33 -27.35
N GLU A 271 2.39 5.63 -28.34
CA GLU A 271 3.08 6.92 -28.43
C GLU A 271 2.14 8.13 -28.37
N LYS A 272 0.96 8.05 -29.01
CA LYS A 272 -0.01 9.15 -29.03
C LYS A 272 -0.62 9.35 -27.65
N SER A 273 -1.08 8.26 -27.02
CA SER A 273 -1.65 8.30 -25.67
C SER A 273 -0.64 8.80 -24.65
N VAL A 274 0.59 8.27 -24.67
CA VAL A 274 1.66 8.71 -23.76
C VAL A 274 2.03 10.18 -23.97
N SER A 275 2.04 10.66 -25.22
CA SER A 275 2.31 12.07 -25.48
C SER A 275 1.19 12.99 -24.98
N ALA A 276 -0.07 12.56 -25.05
CA ALA A 276 -1.19 13.33 -24.51
C ALA A 276 -1.15 13.36 -22.97
N VAL A 277 -0.88 12.22 -22.33
CA VAL A 277 -0.70 12.13 -20.88
C VAL A 277 0.45 13.03 -20.40
N LYS A 278 1.58 13.04 -21.12
CA LYS A 278 2.69 13.97 -20.83
C LYS A 278 2.22 15.41 -20.77
N ASP A 279 1.44 15.85 -21.75
CA ASP A 279 1.02 17.25 -21.85
C ASP A 279 0.06 17.61 -20.70
N GLU A 280 -0.82 16.68 -20.27
CA GLU A 280 -1.65 16.88 -19.08
C GLU A 280 -0.84 16.90 -17.78
N LEU A 281 0.15 16.01 -17.63
CA LEU A 281 1.03 15.99 -16.47
C LEU A 281 1.91 17.24 -16.39
N LEU A 282 2.32 17.82 -17.52
CA LEU A 282 3.01 19.10 -17.54
C LEU A 282 2.12 20.26 -17.09
N LYS A 283 0.81 20.20 -17.35
CA LYS A 283 -0.15 21.18 -16.78
C LYS A 283 -0.30 20.96 -15.28
N LEU A 284 -0.50 19.71 -14.84
CA LEU A 284 -0.62 19.36 -13.43
C LEU A 284 0.63 19.79 -12.65
N LYS A 285 1.82 19.58 -13.22
CA LYS A 285 3.11 20.02 -12.64
C LYS A 285 3.14 21.51 -12.30
N ASN A 286 2.45 22.36 -13.06
CA ASN A 286 2.38 23.81 -12.77
C ASN A 286 1.35 24.15 -11.69
N ASN A 287 0.48 23.20 -11.29
CA ASN A 287 -0.55 23.36 -10.29
C ASN A 287 -0.14 22.79 -8.91
N VAL A 288 0.76 21.80 -8.89
CA VAL A 288 1.18 21.11 -7.66
C VAL A 288 2.27 21.86 -6.89
N PHE A 289 2.33 21.66 -5.58
CA PHE A 289 3.42 22.08 -4.71
C PHE A 289 4.75 21.41 -5.10
N GLY A 290 4.71 20.11 -5.40
CA GLY A 290 5.90 19.36 -5.78
C GLY A 290 5.67 17.86 -5.96
N PHE A 291 6.75 17.19 -6.36
CA PHE A 291 6.82 15.73 -6.40
C PHE A 291 7.47 15.22 -5.11
N GLU A 292 6.96 14.12 -4.57
CA GLU A 292 7.43 13.50 -3.33
C GLU A 292 7.56 11.98 -3.50
N VAL A 293 8.55 11.35 -2.86
CA VAL A 293 8.70 9.88 -2.92
C VAL A 293 7.94 9.23 -1.78
N ASP A 294 8.25 9.65 -0.55
CA ASP A 294 7.68 9.08 0.69
C ASP A 294 7.40 10.14 1.77
N SER A 295 7.66 11.44 1.49
CA SER A 295 7.46 12.49 2.51
C SER A 295 6.00 12.95 2.60
N GLY A 296 5.18 12.66 1.59
CA GLY A 296 3.79 13.13 1.48
C GLY A 296 2.93 12.80 2.69
N LYS A 297 3.10 11.59 3.25
CA LYS A 297 2.40 11.13 4.46
C LYS A 297 2.65 12.03 5.67
N ASP A 298 3.88 12.51 5.81
CA ASP A 298 4.32 13.38 6.89
C ASP A 298 3.99 14.85 6.62
N ASP A 299 4.09 15.26 5.36
CA ASP A 299 3.88 16.64 4.91
C ASP A 299 2.42 17.07 5.08
N ILE A 300 1.46 16.17 4.84
CA ILE A 300 0.03 16.46 5.04
C ILE A 300 -0.37 16.54 6.52
N ILE A 301 0.19 15.67 7.39
CA ILE A 301 -0.02 15.71 8.84
C ILE A 301 0.47 17.06 9.41
N LYS A 302 1.64 17.51 8.95
CA LYS A 302 2.24 18.79 9.36
C LYS A 302 1.55 20.01 8.73
N GLY A 303 0.59 19.79 7.81
CA GLY A 303 -0.10 20.84 7.10
C GLY A 303 0.77 21.62 6.09
N LEU A 304 1.88 21.03 5.64
CA LEU A 304 2.73 21.61 4.58
C LEU A 304 2.00 21.60 3.23
N VAL A 305 1.28 20.51 2.96
CA VAL A 305 0.39 20.33 1.80
C VAL A 305 -1.01 20.00 2.28
N GLY A 306 -2.03 20.38 1.51
CA GLY A 306 -3.42 20.10 1.82
C GLY A 306 -3.96 18.87 1.09
N ILE A 307 -3.30 18.46 0.01
CA ILE A 307 -3.66 17.31 -0.83
C ILE A 307 -2.39 16.50 -1.14
N ASN A 308 -2.48 15.18 -1.11
CA ASN A 308 -1.42 14.25 -1.48
C ASN A 308 -2.02 13.09 -2.29
N LEU A 309 -1.33 12.68 -3.36
CA LEU A 309 -1.64 11.40 -3.99
C LEU A 309 -0.97 10.30 -3.20
N ALA A 310 -1.76 9.40 -2.63
CA ALA A 310 -1.30 8.42 -1.66
C ALA A 310 -1.75 7.01 -2.04
N TRP A 311 -0.93 6.02 -1.71
CA TRP A 311 -1.42 4.65 -1.62
C TRP A 311 -2.31 4.51 -0.39
N SER A 312 -3.32 3.65 -0.46
CA SER A 312 -4.33 3.51 0.61
C SER A 312 -3.76 3.18 1.98
N GLY A 313 -2.67 2.40 2.07
CA GLY A 313 -2.03 2.13 3.36
C GLY A 313 -1.29 3.34 3.93
N ASP A 314 -0.54 4.09 3.11
CA ASP A 314 0.04 5.39 3.50
C ASP A 314 -1.02 6.39 3.94
N ALA A 315 -2.19 6.36 3.27
CA ALA A 315 -3.33 7.18 3.62
C ALA A 315 -3.85 6.86 5.02
N VAL A 316 -3.99 5.57 5.37
CA VAL A 316 -4.43 5.14 6.71
C VAL A 316 -3.44 5.56 7.78
N TYR A 317 -2.14 5.35 7.54
CA TYR A 317 -1.07 5.82 8.42
C TYR A 317 -1.19 7.33 8.67
N SER A 318 -1.38 8.10 7.60
CA SER A 318 -1.49 9.56 7.67
C SER A 318 -2.76 10.01 8.41
N MET A 319 -3.90 9.35 8.16
CA MET A 319 -5.16 9.65 8.83
C MET A 319 -5.08 9.36 10.33
N ASN A 320 -4.51 8.22 10.72
CA ASN A 320 -4.34 7.83 12.13
C ASN A 320 -3.46 8.83 12.88
N ARG A 321 -2.28 9.15 12.33
CA ARG A 321 -1.38 10.15 12.94
C ARG A 321 -1.98 11.56 12.89
N GLY A 322 -2.74 11.89 11.85
CA GLY A 322 -3.47 13.14 11.73
C GLY A 322 -4.38 13.39 12.94
N ASP A 323 -5.22 12.39 13.26
CA ASP A 323 -6.17 12.43 14.37
C ASP A 323 -5.44 12.44 15.73
N ASN A 324 -4.40 11.62 15.89
CA ASN A 324 -3.72 11.41 17.18
C ASN A 324 -2.65 12.46 17.52
N GLU A 325 -1.98 13.06 16.52
CA GLU A 325 -0.82 13.94 16.74
C GLU A 325 -1.06 15.40 16.38
N SER A 326 -2.05 15.69 15.55
CA SER A 326 -2.20 17.03 14.94
C SER A 326 -3.62 17.60 14.93
N SER A 327 -4.60 16.88 15.51
CA SER A 327 -6.03 17.23 15.47
C SER A 327 -6.54 17.57 14.05
N ASN A 328 -5.91 16.97 13.04
CA ASN A 328 -6.25 17.13 11.63
C ASN A 328 -7.10 15.95 11.19
N THR A 329 -8.37 16.19 10.92
CA THR A 329 -9.23 15.17 10.30
C THR A 329 -8.89 15.07 8.83
N ILE A 330 -8.10 14.07 8.47
CA ILE A 330 -7.68 13.78 7.10
C ILE A 330 -8.64 12.73 6.50
N TYR A 331 -8.92 12.85 5.21
CA TYR A 331 -9.77 11.97 4.43
C TYR A 331 -9.02 11.40 3.24
N TYR A 332 -9.50 10.27 2.75
CA TYR A 332 -9.02 9.64 1.54
C TYR A 332 -10.18 9.44 0.57
N SER A 333 -9.93 9.74 -0.70
CA SER A 333 -10.90 9.57 -1.77
C SER A 333 -10.33 8.67 -2.84
N LEU A 334 -11.12 7.66 -3.19
CA LEU A 334 -11.12 7.05 -4.51
C LEU A 334 -12.18 7.79 -5.33
N PRO A 335 -11.80 8.62 -6.31
CA PRO A 335 -12.77 9.37 -7.08
C PRO A 335 -13.82 8.49 -7.74
N LYS A 336 -15.03 9.02 -7.90
CA LYS A 336 -16.24 8.27 -8.27
C LYS A 336 -16.15 7.51 -9.60
N THR A 337 -15.27 7.96 -10.50
CA THR A 337 -15.01 7.34 -11.80
C THR A 337 -14.07 6.14 -11.73
N GLY A 338 -13.46 5.88 -10.57
CA GLY A 338 -12.59 4.74 -10.35
C GLY A 338 -11.15 5.13 -10.07
N GLY A 339 -10.28 4.13 -10.04
CA GLY A 339 -8.88 4.31 -9.70
C GLY A 339 -8.03 3.10 -10.02
N ASN A 340 -6.74 3.21 -9.68
CA ASN A 340 -5.85 2.06 -9.75
C ASN A 340 -6.00 1.19 -8.50
N ILE A 341 -6.09 -0.13 -8.72
CA ILE A 341 -5.80 -1.16 -7.72
C ILE A 341 -4.43 -1.76 -8.02
N TRP A 342 -3.64 -2.00 -6.97
CA TRP A 342 -2.29 -2.54 -7.07
C TRP A 342 -2.10 -3.72 -6.13
N PHE A 343 -1.14 -4.57 -6.46
CA PHE A 343 -0.81 -5.77 -5.69
C PHE A 343 0.69 -5.92 -5.53
N ASP A 344 1.13 -6.33 -4.35
CA ASP A 344 2.43 -6.96 -4.15
C ASP A 344 2.22 -8.45 -3.98
N GLY A 345 3.13 -9.26 -4.56
CA GLY A 345 2.98 -10.71 -4.52
C GLY A 345 4.30 -11.43 -4.47
N TRP A 346 4.36 -12.49 -3.67
CA TRP A 346 5.50 -13.38 -3.54
C TRP A 346 5.73 -14.15 -4.85
N VAL A 347 6.91 -14.00 -5.45
CA VAL A 347 7.37 -14.72 -6.64
C VAL A 347 8.65 -15.48 -6.34
N MET A 348 8.86 -16.60 -7.04
CA MET A 348 10.08 -17.39 -6.95
C MET A 348 10.97 -17.17 -8.17
N PRO A 349 12.07 -16.40 -8.08
CA PRO A 349 13.02 -16.30 -9.17
C PRO A 349 13.69 -17.65 -9.46
N LYS A 350 14.02 -17.89 -10.73
CA LYS A 350 14.85 -19.04 -11.12
C LYS A 350 16.26 -18.85 -10.58
N THR A 351 16.58 -19.52 -9.47
CA THR A 351 17.92 -19.51 -8.87
C THR A 351 18.69 -20.80 -9.17
N LYS A 352 20.00 -20.80 -8.91
CA LYS A 352 20.80 -22.04 -8.96
C LYS A 352 20.53 -22.95 -7.77
N ALA A 353 20.17 -22.36 -6.62
CA ALA A 353 19.86 -23.10 -5.40
C ALA A 353 18.55 -23.90 -5.57
N GLY A 354 17.55 -23.31 -6.24
CA GLY A 354 16.30 -23.99 -6.54
C GLY A 354 15.52 -24.41 -5.31
N ASN A 355 15.56 -23.60 -4.24
CA ASN A 355 14.90 -23.85 -2.96
C ASN A 355 13.37 -23.62 -3.03
N TYR A 356 12.72 -24.02 -4.12
CA TYR A 356 11.31 -23.70 -4.39
C TYR A 356 10.38 -24.32 -3.36
N ASP A 357 10.61 -25.58 -2.95
CA ASP A 357 9.77 -26.25 -1.94
C ASP A 357 9.72 -25.44 -0.62
N VAL A 358 10.88 -24.98 -0.14
CA VAL A 358 10.98 -24.20 1.11
C VAL A 358 10.42 -22.79 0.93
N ALA A 359 10.53 -22.20 -0.26
CA ALA A 359 9.93 -20.91 -0.57
C ALA A 359 8.39 -21.00 -0.63
N GLU A 360 7.83 -22.07 -1.19
CA GLU A 360 6.38 -22.36 -1.18
C GLU A 360 5.88 -22.57 0.25
N ASP A 361 6.60 -23.36 1.05
CA ASP A 361 6.29 -23.57 2.47
C ASP A 361 6.31 -22.25 3.26
N PHE A 362 7.24 -21.34 2.97
CA PHE A 362 7.30 -20.02 3.60
C PHE A 362 6.10 -19.14 3.23
N VAL A 363 5.69 -19.14 1.96
CA VAL A 363 4.50 -18.42 1.50
C VAL A 363 3.23 -18.98 2.14
N ASP A 364 3.12 -20.30 2.28
CA ASP A 364 1.97 -20.94 2.93
C ASP A 364 1.93 -20.66 4.44
N TYR A 365 3.09 -20.59 5.11
CA TYR A 365 3.21 -20.11 6.49
C TYR A 365 2.72 -18.66 6.63
N LEU A 366 3.14 -17.76 5.74
CA LEU A 366 2.65 -16.37 5.73
C LEU A 366 1.15 -16.26 5.43
N SER A 367 0.57 -17.30 4.82
CA SER A 367 -0.84 -17.37 4.47
C SER A 367 -1.74 -17.93 5.58
N GLU A 368 -1.16 -18.37 6.70
CA GLU A 368 -1.91 -18.71 7.91
C GLU A 368 -2.61 -17.44 8.44
N PRO A 369 -3.93 -17.47 8.73
CA PRO A 369 -4.67 -16.28 9.15
C PRO A 369 -4.07 -15.52 10.33
N SER A 370 -3.51 -16.19 11.34
CA SER A 370 -2.88 -15.51 12.48
C SER A 370 -1.59 -14.79 12.09
N VAL A 371 -0.78 -15.37 11.19
CA VAL A 371 0.46 -14.78 10.68
C VAL A 371 0.13 -13.60 9.75
N ALA A 372 -0.87 -13.76 8.88
CA ALA A 372 -1.36 -12.68 8.05
C ALA A 372 -1.92 -11.52 8.89
N ALA A 373 -2.67 -11.83 9.95
CA ALA A 373 -3.20 -10.86 10.90
C ALA A 373 -2.08 -10.08 11.61
N ALA A 374 -1.00 -10.74 12.07
CA ALA A 374 0.15 -10.06 12.66
C ALA A 374 0.84 -9.09 11.67
N ASN A 375 0.98 -9.51 10.41
CA ASN A 375 1.49 -8.66 9.33
C ASN A 375 0.58 -7.45 9.09
N VAL A 376 -0.74 -7.67 8.94
CA VAL A 376 -1.72 -6.58 8.78
C VAL A 376 -1.62 -5.62 9.96
N ASN A 377 -1.56 -6.12 11.20
CA ASN A 377 -1.48 -5.31 12.40
C ASN A 377 -0.26 -4.39 12.44
N THR A 378 0.89 -4.91 12.04
CA THR A 378 2.15 -4.14 12.04
C THR A 378 2.21 -3.14 10.89
N ILE A 379 1.82 -3.59 9.69
CA ILE A 379 2.03 -2.83 8.45
C ILE A 379 0.90 -1.80 8.23
N GLY A 380 -0.31 -2.11 8.67
CA GLY A 380 -1.51 -1.27 8.45
C GLY A 380 -2.02 -1.31 7.00
N TYR A 381 -1.59 -2.27 6.19
CA TYR A 381 -2.03 -2.49 4.82
C TYR A 381 -3.00 -3.68 4.73
N SER A 382 -3.84 -3.69 3.70
CA SER A 382 -4.79 -4.79 3.44
C SER A 382 -4.06 -5.99 2.82
N CYS A 383 -4.25 -7.19 3.39
CA CYS A 383 -3.66 -8.42 2.84
C CYS A 383 -4.61 -9.22 1.93
N PHE A 384 -4.06 -10.17 1.18
CA PHE A 384 -4.84 -11.13 0.37
C PHE A 384 -5.57 -12.20 1.19
N ILE A 385 -5.12 -12.44 2.42
CA ILE A 385 -5.65 -13.48 3.31
C ILE A 385 -6.88 -12.94 4.06
N ALA A 386 -7.96 -13.72 4.07
CA ALA A 386 -9.27 -13.33 4.59
C ALA A 386 -9.79 -14.36 5.62
N GLY A 387 -8.95 -14.80 6.56
CA GLY A 387 -9.38 -15.72 7.63
C GLY A 387 -9.97 -15.00 8.85
N ASN A 388 -10.51 -15.77 9.80
CA ASN A 388 -11.13 -15.25 11.03
C ASN A 388 -10.24 -14.26 11.80
N TYR A 389 -8.93 -14.51 11.91
CA TYR A 389 -8.01 -13.60 12.61
C TYR A 389 -7.90 -12.24 11.93
N VAL A 390 -7.86 -12.19 10.60
CA VAL A 390 -7.85 -10.93 9.84
C VAL A 390 -9.18 -10.22 10.02
N GLN A 391 -10.30 -10.93 9.92
CA GLN A 391 -11.63 -10.37 10.16
C GLN A 391 -11.75 -9.74 11.57
N ASN A 392 -11.23 -10.42 12.59
CA ASN A 392 -11.27 -9.93 13.97
C ASN A 392 -10.52 -8.61 14.12
N ILE A 393 -9.32 -8.49 13.53
CA ILE A 393 -8.57 -7.23 13.51
C ILE A 393 -9.38 -6.12 12.82
N LEU A 394 -10.01 -6.41 11.67
CA LEU A 394 -10.81 -5.40 10.99
C LEU A 394 -12.03 -4.96 11.80
N ARG A 395 -12.67 -5.89 12.51
CA ARG A 395 -13.76 -5.56 13.44
C ARG A 395 -13.25 -4.66 14.55
N GLU A 396 -12.12 -4.99 15.15
CA GLU A 396 -11.50 -4.17 16.20
C GLU A 396 -11.14 -2.77 15.70
N TRP A 397 -10.68 -2.63 14.47
CA TRP A 397 -10.26 -1.35 13.93
C TRP A 397 -11.41 -0.45 13.50
N TYR A 398 -12.45 -1.03 12.91
CA TYR A 398 -13.42 -0.24 12.13
C TYR A 398 -14.87 -0.47 12.50
N ASP A 399 -15.15 -1.51 13.29
CA ASP A 399 -16.51 -1.84 13.66
C ASP A 399 -16.83 -1.35 15.08
N PRO A 400 -17.72 -0.38 15.26
CA PRO A 400 -18.03 0.19 16.58
C PRO A 400 -18.62 -0.86 17.53
N ARG A 401 -19.14 -1.98 17.01
CA ARG A 401 -19.57 -3.13 17.82
C ARG A 401 -18.46 -3.65 18.73
N ALA A 402 -17.21 -3.50 18.32
CA ALA A 402 -16.03 -3.90 19.08
C ALA A 402 -15.91 -3.21 20.45
N TYR A 403 -16.39 -1.97 20.53
CA TYR A 403 -16.23 -1.12 21.71
C TYR A 403 -17.55 -0.76 22.38
N ALA A 404 -18.69 -1.05 21.76
CA ALA A 404 -19.94 -0.53 22.28
C ALA A 404 -20.55 -1.33 23.45
N MET A 405 -19.83 -2.34 23.98
CA MET A 405 -20.04 -2.81 25.36
C MET A 405 -19.56 -1.81 26.44
N TYR A 406 -18.85 -0.73 26.09
CA TYR A 406 -18.33 0.26 27.04
C TYR A 406 -19.31 1.40 27.36
N VAL A 407 -20.49 1.46 26.74
CA VAL A 407 -21.39 2.60 26.90
C VAL A 407 -22.37 2.38 28.05
N TRP A 408 -21.86 2.43 29.29
CA TRP A 408 -22.49 3.18 30.40
C TRP A 408 -21.81 2.95 31.77
N HIS A 409 -21.12 3.97 32.31
CA HIS A 409 -21.28 4.35 33.74
C HIS A 409 -20.70 5.74 34.05
N ASP A 410 -21.49 6.82 33.85
CA ASP A 410 -21.24 8.07 34.59
C ASP A 410 -22.57 8.74 34.98
N ALA A 411 -23.08 8.39 36.16
CA ALA A 411 -23.82 9.27 37.07
C ALA A 411 -24.29 8.50 38.34
N SER A 412 -23.71 8.87 39.49
CA SER A 412 -24.25 8.75 40.86
C SER A 412 -24.81 7.40 41.35
N HIS A 413 -23.99 6.68 42.12
CA HIS A 413 -24.50 5.80 43.18
C HIS A 413 -24.89 6.64 44.41
N ASP A 414 -26.17 6.58 44.81
CA ASP A 414 -26.72 7.25 46.01
C ASP A 414 -26.37 6.51 47.33
N ASP A 415 -25.42 5.57 47.29
CA ASP A 415 -24.95 4.81 48.46
C ASP A 415 -23.48 5.07 48.84
N GLY A 416 -22.79 5.94 48.10
CA GLY A 416 -21.39 6.29 48.37
C GLY A 416 -20.40 5.17 48.06
N SER A 417 -20.80 4.12 47.32
CA SER A 417 -19.87 3.18 46.71
C SER A 417 -19.43 3.71 45.33
N THR A 418 -18.12 3.86 45.15
CA THR A 418 -17.51 4.03 43.84
C THR A 418 -17.29 2.63 43.29
N TRP A 419 -17.86 2.30 42.13
CA TRP A 419 -17.27 1.28 41.27
C TRP A 419 -15.87 1.81 40.94
N GLU A 420 -14.83 1.21 41.52
CA GLU A 420 -13.46 1.55 41.12
C GLU A 420 -13.35 1.22 39.64
N ASP A 421 -13.03 2.23 38.82
CA ASP A 421 -12.49 2.19 37.46
C ASP A 421 -12.86 0.94 36.65
N SER A 422 -13.74 1.10 35.65
CA SER A 422 -14.08 0.14 34.58
C SER A 422 -13.41 -1.23 34.76
N ASP A 423 -14.18 -2.28 35.00
CA ASP A 423 -13.69 -3.66 35.20
C ASP A 423 -12.88 -4.20 34.01
N PHE A 424 -12.49 -3.37 33.03
CA PHE A 424 -11.62 -3.66 31.92
C PHE A 424 -10.30 -2.89 32.00
N VAL A 425 -9.20 -3.59 31.81
CA VAL A 425 -7.85 -3.06 31.62
C VAL A 425 -7.35 -3.45 30.24
N ARG A 426 -6.37 -2.73 29.70
CA ARG A 426 -5.60 -3.28 28.57
C ARG A 426 -4.58 -4.27 29.12
N ASP A 427 -4.49 -5.46 28.55
CA ASP A 427 -3.39 -6.39 28.84
C ASP A 427 -2.05 -5.82 28.31
N ASP A 428 -0.96 -6.56 28.54
CA ASP A 428 0.38 -6.15 28.13
C ASP A 428 0.51 -6.09 26.58
N GLU A 429 -0.41 -6.74 25.87
CA GLU A 429 -0.57 -6.76 24.42
C GLU A 429 -1.53 -5.68 23.88
N GLY A 430 -2.16 -4.92 24.77
CA GLY A 430 -3.06 -3.81 24.42
C GLY A 430 -4.53 -4.20 24.23
N ASN A 431 -4.91 -5.47 24.40
CA ASN A 431 -6.28 -5.95 24.26
C ASN A 431 -7.10 -5.58 25.49
N PRO A 432 -8.38 -5.18 25.32
CA PRO A 432 -9.27 -4.99 26.46
C PRO A 432 -9.61 -6.33 27.13
N VAL A 433 -9.22 -6.50 28.39
CA VAL A 433 -9.51 -7.67 29.22
C VAL A 433 -10.20 -7.25 30.50
N LEU A 434 -11.02 -8.11 31.09
CA LEU A 434 -11.51 -7.87 32.45
C LEU A 434 -10.32 -7.74 33.42
N ARG A 435 -10.45 -6.92 34.46
CA ARG A 435 -9.39 -6.60 35.45
C ARG A 435 -8.94 -7.82 36.27
N ASP A 436 -9.72 -8.89 36.24
CA ASP A 436 -9.38 -10.20 36.79
C ASP A 436 -8.65 -11.15 35.80
N GLY A 437 -8.49 -10.71 34.55
CA GLY A 437 -7.80 -11.41 33.47
C GLY A 437 -8.55 -12.60 32.87
N THR A 438 -9.83 -12.80 33.19
CA THR A 438 -10.51 -14.06 32.86
C THR A 438 -11.46 -14.01 31.66
N GLY A 439 -11.98 -12.82 31.31
CA GLY A 439 -13.07 -12.73 30.31
C GLY A 439 -14.39 -13.38 30.77
N VAL A 440 -14.49 -13.80 32.04
CA VAL A 440 -15.64 -14.53 32.60
C VAL A 440 -16.04 -13.90 33.94
N HIS A 441 -17.31 -13.54 34.10
CA HIS A 441 -17.78 -12.98 35.37
C HIS A 441 -17.78 -14.02 36.51
N GLU A 442 -17.79 -13.58 37.77
CA GLU A 442 -17.92 -14.40 39.00
C GLU A 442 -19.12 -15.39 39.00
N ASN A 443 -20.10 -15.20 38.10
CA ASN A 443 -21.28 -16.06 37.98
C ASN A 443 -21.11 -17.20 36.95
N GLY A 444 -19.95 -17.26 36.28
CA GLY A 444 -19.66 -18.26 35.24
C GLY A 444 -20.17 -17.90 33.84
N ASP A 445 -20.55 -16.63 33.62
CA ASP A 445 -20.94 -16.12 32.31
C ASP A 445 -19.67 -15.74 31.54
N ASP A 446 -19.40 -16.48 30.46
CA ASP A 446 -18.25 -16.33 29.57
C ASP A 446 -18.59 -15.33 28.47
N TYR A 447 -17.91 -14.19 28.46
CA TYR A 447 -18.03 -13.19 27.40
C TYR A 447 -17.10 -13.50 26.21
N GLY A 448 -16.54 -14.71 26.17
CA GLY A 448 -15.55 -15.12 25.19
C GLY A 448 -14.24 -14.36 25.35
N SER A 449 -13.12 -15.00 25.02
CA SER A 449 -11.85 -14.28 24.90
C SER A 449 -11.83 -13.27 23.74
N LEU A 450 -12.90 -13.24 22.91
CA LEU A 450 -13.01 -12.47 21.65
C LEU A 450 -14.47 -12.16 21.22
N ASP A 451 -15.49 -12.18 22.11
CA ASP A 451 -16.87 -12.02 21.63
C ASP A 451 -17.20 -10.58 21.20
N MET A 452 -17.16 -10.32 19.90
CA MET A 452 -17.64 -9.08 19.27
C MET A 452 -18.85 -9.31 18.35
N THR A 453 -19.61 -10.40 18.54
CA THR A 453 -20.81 -10.71 17.72
C THR A 453 -21.95 -11.44 18.44
N GLY A 454 -21.81 -11.79 19.71
CA GLY A 454 -22.60 -12.86 20.35
C GLY A 454 -23.24 -12.50 21.68
N SER A 455 -23.26 -11.21 22.05
CA SER A 455 -24.04 -10.77 23.20
C SER A 455 -25.52 -11.16 23.01
N THR A 456 -25.90 -12.30 23.61
CA THR A 456 -27.27 -12.58 24.03
C THR A 456 -27.69 -11.66 25.19
N TYR A 457 -26.84 -10.67 25.52
CA TYR A 457 -26.96 -9.71 26.58
C TYR A 457 -28.14 -8.77 26.30
N LYS A 458 -29.33 -9.26 26.67
CA LYS A 458 -30.54 -8.44 26.83
C LYS A 458 -30.48 -7.65 28.12
N GLN A 459 -29.35 -7.03 28.45
CA GLN A 459 -29.36 -6.11 29.58
C GLN A 459 -29.83 -4.74 29.09
N PRO A 460 -30.78 -4.13 29.81
CA PRO A 460 -31.31 -2.84 29.43
C PRO A 460 -30.16 -1.83 29.47
N ALA A 461 -29.98 -1.05 28.40
CA ALA A 461 -29.31 0.23 28.54
C ALA A 461 -29.98 0.99 29.69
N VAL A 462 -29.25 1.78 30.46
CA VAL A 462 -29.83 2.56 31.56
C VAL A 462 -29.74 4.04 31.17
N LYS A 463 -30.72 4.86 31.56
CA LYS A 463 -30.73 6.32 31.32
C LYS A 463 -29.97 7.04 32.41
N LYS A 464 -29.45 8.26 32.16
CA LYS A 464 -28.59 9.07 33.08
C LYS A 464 -29.13 9.23 34.51
N ASP A 465 -30.42 8.98 34.69
CA ASP A 465 -31.15 8.99 35.96
C ASP A 465 -31.26 7.60 36.66
N GLY A 466 -30.55 6.59 36.17
CA GLY A 466 -30.56 5.21 36.69
C GLY A 466 -31.76 4.37 36.25
N THR A 467 -32.63 4.85 35.35
CA THR A 467 -33.80 4.08 34.90
C THR A 467 -33.47 3.13 33.75
N ALA A 468 -33.92 1.87 33.87
CA ALA A 468 -33.78 0.89 32.79
C ALA A 468 -34.53 1.35 31.53
N VAL A 469 -33.85 1.31 30.39
CA VAL A 469 -34.41 1.49 29.06
C VAL A 469 -35.05 0.17 28.63
N ALA A 470 -35.97 0.21 27.67
CA ALA A 470 -36.38 -1.01 26.98
C ALA A 470 -35.13 -1.75 26.47
N SER A 471 -35.16 -3.08 26.46
CA SER A 471 -34.05 -3.88 25.94
C SER A 471 -33.73 -3.41 24.52
N ILE A 472 -32.55 -2.80 24.34
CA ILE A 472 -32.02 -2.50 23.02
C ILE A 472 -31.59 -3.86 22.45
N THR A 473 -32.21 -4.28 21.35
CA THR A 473 -32.04 -5.63 20.80
C THR A 473 -31.15 -5.68 19.57
N ASP A 474 -30.77 -4.53 19.03
CA ASP A 474 -29.97 -4.37 17.81
C ASP A 474 -29.32 -2.98 17.76
N TRP A 475 -28.29 -2.83 16.93
CA TRP A 475 -27.51 -1.60 16.79
C TRP A 475 -28.27 -0.40 16.21
N PRO A 476 -29.18 -0.56 15.22
CA PRO A 476 -30.01 0.56 14.77
C PRO A 476 -30.89 1.12 15.89
N SER A 477 -31.43 0.25 16.76
CA SER A 477 -32.16 0.68 17.94
C SER A 477 -31.25 1.38 18.96
N TYR A 478 -29.99 0.96 19.06
CA TYR A 478 -28.99 1.62 19.90
C TYR A 478 -28.67 3.03 19.39
N GLU A 479 -28.37 3.18 18.10
CA GLU A 479 -28.10 4.45 17.44
C GLU A 479 -29.24 5.44 17.68
N ALA A 480 -30.48 5.03 17.38
CA ALA A 480 -31.66 5.87 17.60
C ALA A 480 -31.80 6.27 19.08
N TYR A 481 -31.61 5.33 20.01
CA TYR A 481 -31.68 5.62 21.44
C TYR A 481 -30.60 6.62 21.88
N TYR A 482 -29.35 6.39 21.48
CA TYR A 482 -28.23 7.26 21.82
C TYR A 482 -28.46 8.68 21.27
N ASN A 483 -28.88 8.82 20.01
CA ASN A 483 -29.14 10.11 19.38
C ASN A 483 -30.30 10.88 20.01
N ASP A 484 -31.35 10.18 20.45
CA ASP A 484 -32.53 10.81 21.06
C ASP A 484 -32.37 11.11 22.56
N ASN A 485 -31.51 10.36 23.27
CA ASN A 485 -31.49 10.37 24.74
C ASN A 485 -30.11 10.64 25.38
N ILE A 486 -29.01 10.40 24.67
CA ILE A 486 -27.64 10.51 25.20
C ILE A 486 -26.89 11.68 24.56
N ALA A 487 -26.94 11.83 23.23
CA ALA A 487 -26.22 12.87 22.51
C ALA A 487 -26.61 14.27 23.02
N GLU A 488 -25.66 14.98 23.64
CA GLU A 488 -25.91 16.31 24.22
C GLU A 488 -25.87 17.43 23.16
N THR A 489 -25.27 17.15 22.00
CA THR A 489 -25.13 18.07 20.86
C THR A 489 -25.34 17.33 19.55
N GLU A 490 -25.61 18.07 18.46
CA GLU A 490 -25.75 17.45 17.13
C GLU A 490 -24.45 16.75 16.70
N ASP A 491 -23.29 17.36 16.98
CA ASP A 491 -21.97 16.78 16.70
C ASP A 491 -21.66 15.54 17.55
N ALA A 492 -22.41 15.32 18.63
CA ALA A 492 -22.24 14.16 19.49
C ALA A 492 -23.11 12.97 19.06
N LYS A 493 -24.02 13.16 18.08
CA LYS A 493 -24.83 12.06 17.52
C LYS A 493 -23.94 11.09 16.75
N ILE A 494 -24.33 9.82 16.79
CA ILE A 494 -23.71 8.76 16.01
C ILE A 494 -24.57 8.47 14.77
N ASP A 495 -23.92 8.23 13.64
CA ASP A 495 -24.57 7.82 12.39
C ASP A 495 -23.70 6.70 11.81
N TRP A 496 -24.23 5.48 11.85
CA TRP A 496 -23.48 4.31 11.42
C TRP A 496 -24.01 3.82 10.08
N SER A 497 -23.10 3.60 9.14
CA SER A 497 -23.42 2.93 7.89
C SER A 497 -23.07 1.44 7.97
N THR A 498 -23.72 0.67 7.10
CA THR A 498 -23.36 -0.73 6.89
C THR A 498 -22.43 -0.84 5.69
N SER A 499 -21.33 -1.56 5.87
CA SER A 499 -20.38 -1.89 4.82
C SER A 499 -20.34 -3.39 4.56
N ASP A 500 -20.24 -3.76 3.28
CA ASP A 500 -20.25 -5.15 2.81
C ASP A 500 -18.84 -5.58 2.36
N LEU A 501 -18.23 -6.51 3.10
CA LEU A 501 -16.93 -7.10 2.81
C LEU A 501 -17.04 -8.56 2.33
N THR A 502 -18.20 -8.96 1.81
CA THR A 502 -18.41 -10.30 1.21
C THR A 502 -17.34 -10.59 0.16
N TYR A 503 -16.97 -9.61 -0.66
CA TYR A 503 -15.92 -9.78 -1.67
C TYR A 503 -14.55 -10.20 -1.12
N ILE A 504 -14.26 -9.85 0.13
CA ILE A 504 -13.03 -10.27 0.81
C ILE A 504 -13.20 -11.65 1.46
N PHE A 505 -14.24 -11.83 2.27
CA PHE A 505 -14.34 -12.91 3.25
C PHE A 505 -15.22 -14.10 2.83
N GLU A 506 -15.97 -13.98 1.73
CA GLU A 506 -16.89 -15.04 1.31
C GLU A 506 -16.14 -16.36 1.09
N ASN A 507 -16.59 -17.40 1.78
CA ASN A 507 -16.03 -18.75 1.75
C ASN A 507 -14.62 -18.92 2.37
N THR A 508 -14.12 -17.94 3.12
CA THR A 508 -12.81 -18.04 3.79
C THR A 508 -12.91 -18.12 5.32
N LEU A 509 -14.04 -17.69 5.90
CA LEU A 509 -14.30 -17.78 7.34
C LEU A 509 -14.73 -19.18 7.76
N THR A 510 -14.41 -19.56 9.00
CA THR A 510 -14.77 -20.85 9.58
C THR A 510 -15.48 -20.74 10.92
N ASP A 511 -16.41 -21.67 11.18
CA ASP A 511 -17.01 -21.87 12.50
C ASP A 511 -16.00 -22.51 13.49
N GLU A 512 -16.39 -22.65 14.76
CA GLU A 512 -15.59 -23.30 15.80
C GLU A 512 -15.22 -24.76 15.48
N GLN A 513 -15.97 -25.41 14.60
CA GLN A 513 -15.71 -26.77 14.14
C GLN A 513 -14.83 -26.82 12.87
N GLY A 514 -14.40 -25.67 12.37
CA GLY A 514 -13.55 -25.52 11.19
C GLY A 514 -14.28 -25.66 9.85
N ASN A 515 -15.61 -25.66 9.84
CA ASN A 515 -16.40 -25.66 8.61
C ASN A 515 -16.51 -24.24 8.06
N VAL A 516 -16.53 -24.10 6.73
CA VAL A 516 -16.70 -22.81 6.08
C VAL A 516 -18.06 -22.22 6.44
N VAL A 517 -18.07 -20.98 6.92
CA VAL A 517 -19.30 -20.22 7.18
C VAL A 517 -19.89 -19.79 5.84
N SER A 518 -21.12 -20.20 5.54
CA SER A 518 -21.88 -19.70 4.39
C SER A 518 -22.95 -18.73 4.88
N GLU A 519 -23.11 -17.61 4.21
CA GLU A 519 -23.93 -16.49 4.67
C GLU A 519 -25.43 -16.84 4.78
N SER A 520 -26.04 -16.53 5.93
CA SER A 520 -27.50 -16.52 6.12
C SER A 520 -27.92 -15.39 7.07
N GLY A 521 -27.86 -14.16 6.61
CA GLY A 521 -28.29 -12.99 7.39
C GLY A 521 -28.42 -11.74 6.52
N THR A 522 -29.36 -10.85 6.87
CA THR A 522 -29.58 -9.59 6.15
C THR A 522 -29.16 -8.37 6.97
N THR A 523 -28.63 -8.58 8.17
CA THR A 523 -28.17 -7.53 9.07
C THR A 523 -26.76 -7.87 9.55
N PRO A 524 -25.90 -6.87 9.84
CA PRO A 524 -24.55 -7.12 10.33
C PRO A 524 -24.47 -8.07 11.53
N ASP A 525 -25.49 -8.07 12.38
CA ASP A 525 -25.52 -8.89 13.61
C ASP A 525 -25.74 -10.37 13.36
N THR A 526 -26.22 -10.71 12.17
CA THR A 526 -26.49 -12.10 11.77
C THR A 526 -25.64 -12.52 10.57
N ASN A 527 -24.70 -11.66 10.18
CA ASN A 527 -23.94 -11.80 8.96
C ASN A 527 -22.49 -11.37 9.17
N ASP A 528 -21.59 -12.35 9.12
CA ASP A 528 -20.17 -12.14 9.38
C ASP A 528 -19.45 -11.29 8.32
N TYR A 529 -20.02 -11.12 7.13
CA TYR A 529 -19.42 -10.33 6.06
C TYR A 529 -19.84 -8.85 6.08
N LEU A 530 -20.81 -8.50 6.92
CA LEU A 530 -21.32 -7.13 7.05
C LEU A 530 -20.80 -6.45 8.33
N PHE A 531 -20.40 -5.20 8.19
CA PHE A 531 -19.75 -4.40 9.22
C PHE A 531 -20.53 -3.11 9.45
N TYR A 532 -20.63 -2.66 10.69
CA TYR A 532 -21.01 -1.26 10.95
C TYR A 532 -19.75 -0.39 10.88
N THR A 533 -19.89 0.85 10.44
CA THR A 533 -18.79 1.82 10.46
C THR A 533 -19.34 3.25 10.60
N ASP A 534 -18.66 4.08 11.37
CA ASP A 534 -18.87 5.53 11.45
C ASP A 534 -17.92 6.31 10.51
N GLY A 535 -17.08 5.58 9.76
CA GLY A 535 -16.06 6.15 8.89
C GLY A 535 -16.58 6.63 7.53
N THR A 536 -17.88 6.88 7.39
CA THR A 536 -18.52 7.28 6.14
C THR A 536 -19.45 8.47 6.33
N GLU A 537 -19.45 9.40 5.38
CA GLU A 537 -20.30 10.58 5.39
C GLU A 537 -20.94 10.78 4.01
N THR A 538 -22.19 11.25 3.98
CA THR A 538 -22.86 11.66 2.74
C THR A 538 -22.77 13.18 2.59
N ILE A 539 -22.18 13.65 1.49
CA ILE A 539 -21.97 15.07 1.19
C ILE A 539 -22.79 15.47 -0.03
N SER A 540 -23.72 16.41 0.16
CA SER A 540 -24.46 17.02 -0.95
C SER A 540 -23.61 18.00 -1.73
N ASP A 541 -23.81 18.08 -3.06
CA ASP A 541 -23.15 19.06 -3.92
C ASP A 541 -23.40 20.49 -3.40
N PRO A 542 -22.35 21.22 -2.96
CA PRO A 542 -22.52 22.59 -2.49
C PRO A 542 -23.04 23.55 -3.57
N ALA A 543 -22.87 23.22 -4.85
CA ALA A 543 -23.41 23.99 -5.97
C ALA A 543 -24.88 23.65 -6.30
N GLY A 544 -25.45 22.61 -5.69
CA GLY A 544 -26.84 22.19 -5.82
C GLY A 544 -27.23 21.70 -7.22
N LYS A 545 -26.27 21.24 -8.02
CA LYS A 545 -26.46 20.76 -9.40
C LYS A 545 -26.03 19.31 -9.61
N GLY A 546 -25.27 18.75 -8.68
CA GLY A 546 -24.78 17.39 -8.64
C GLY A 546 -25.52 16.54 -7.62
N GLU A 547 -25.27 15.24 -7.69
CA GLU A 547 -25.75 14.25 -6.74
C GLU A 547 -24.93 14.26 -5.45
N ASP A 548 -25.50 13.70 -4.39
CA ASP A 548 -24.79 13.43 -3.15
C ASP A 548 -23.67 12.40 -3.40
N ILE A 549 -22.55 12.56 -2.69
CA ILE A 549 -21.44 11.60 -2.73
C ILE A 549 -21.23 10.99 -1.36
N VAL A 550 -20.76 9.74 -1.33
CA VAL A 550 -20.26 9.11 -0.11
C VAL A 550 -18.75 9.31 -0.06
N VAL A 551 -18.27 9.92 1.02
CA VAL A 551 -16.84 10.00 1.33
C VAL A 551 -16.54 9.12 2.54
N GLY A 552 -15.31 8.61 2.61
CA GLY A 552 -14.91 7.75 3.71
C GLY A 552 -13.55 8.10 4.30
N ARG A 553 -13.28 7.48 5.44
CA ARG A 553 -12.01 7.57 6.16
C ARG A 553 -11.20 6.28 6.00
N GLN A 554 -10.55 5.82 7.07
CA GLN A 554 -9.61 4.70 7.08
C GLN A 554 -10.22 3.41 6.51
N PHE A 555 -11.47 3.10 6.89
CA PHE A 555 -12.16 1.91 6.40
C PHE A 555 -12.29 1.87 4.87
N LEU A 556 -12.89 2.91 4.26
CA LEU A 556 -13.06 2.96 2.80
C LEU A 556 -11.75 3.21 2.02
N ALA A 557 -10.70 3.70 2.69
CA ALA A 557 -9.38 3.77 2.08
C ALA A 557 -8.79 2.37 1.85
N GLN A 558 -8.90 1.49 2.84
CA GLN A 558 -8.41 0.11 2.75
C GLN A 558 -9.34 -0.82 1.98
N TYR A 559 -10.65 -0.65 2.17
CA TYR A 559 -11.69 -1.53 1.63
C TYR A 559 -12.72 -0.70 0.85
N PRO A 560 -12.49 -0.48 -0.45
CA PRO A 560 -13.46 0.17 -1.31
C PRO A 560 -14.80 -0.56 -1.26
N THR A 561 -15.88 0.20 -1.44
CA THR A 561 -17.23 -0.36 -1.50
C THR A 561 -17.37 -1.30 -2.70
N THR A 562 -18.29 -2.26 -2.63
CA THR A 562 -18.65 -3.13 -3.77
C THR A 562 -18.98 -2.28 -5.01
N GLN A 563 -19.67 -1.16 -4.81
CA GLN A 563 -19.96 -0.13 -5.82
C GLN A 563 -18.72 0.40 -6.57
N MET A 564 -17.55 0.43 -5.93
CA MET A 564 -16.28 0.89 -6.51
C MET A 564 -15.53 -0.21 -7.27
N LEU A 565 -15.70 -1.49 -6.92
CA LEU A 565 -14.89 -2.60 -7.47
C LEU A 565 -14.90 -2.67 -9.00
N PRO A 566 -16.04 -2.53 -9.72
CA PRO A 566 -16.04 -2.52 -11.19
C PRO A 566 -15.26 -1.36 -11.81
N LYS A 567 -14.98 -0.32 -11.01
CA LYS A 567 -14.30 0.92 -11.39
C LYS A 567 -12.81 0.91 -10.97
N LEU A 568 -12.28 -0.22 -10.52
CA LEU A 568 -10.85 -0.36 -10.24
C LEU A 568 -10.14 -1.05 -11.41
N ALA A 569 -8.95 -0.57 -11.76
CA ALA A 569 -8.16 -1.10 -12.86
C ALA A 569 -6.71 -1.35 -12.45
N ILE A 570 -6.19 -2.50 -12.89
CA ILE A 570 -4.79 -2.88 -12.71
C ILE A 570 -3.97 -2.35 -13.88
N MET A 571 -2.80 -1.80 -13.59
CA MET A 571 -1.87 -1.37 -14.61
C MET A 571 -0.96 -2.51 -15.06
N LYS A 572 -0.76 -2.62 -16.37
CA LYS A 572 0.07 -3.63 -17.00
C LYS A 572 1.47 -3.10 -17.22
N ASP A 573 2.44 -4.01 -17.27
CA ASP A 573 3.77 -3.66 -17.77
C ASP A 573 3.67 -3.11 -19.19
N TYR A 574 4.34 -1.99 -19.45
CA TYR A 574 4.25 -1.28 -20.73
C TYR A 574 5.00 -2.00 -21.87
N GLY A 575 5.72 -3.09 -21.60
CA GLY A 575 6.43 -3.88 -22.60
C GLY A 575 7.31 -3.03 -23.53
N SER A 576 7.09 -3.16 -24.84
CA SER A 576 7.85 -2.40 -25.85
C SER A 576 7.58 -0.89 -25.86
N ASN A 577 6.45 -0.46 -25.26
CA ASN A 577 6.08 0.94 -25.13
C ASN A 577 6.75 1.62 -23.93
N ASN A 578 7.44 0.89 -23.06
CA ASN A 578 8.13 1.44 -21.89
C ASN A 578 9.10 2.59 -22.26
N LYS A 579 9.69 2.57 -23.46
CA LYS A 579 10.52 3.68 -23.98
C LYS A 579 9.78 5.03 -24.06
N TYR A 580 8.49 5.02 -24.38
CA TYR A 580 7.68 6.22 -24.48
C TYR A 580 7.36 6.76 -23.08
N VAL A 581 6.96 5.87 -22.17
CA VAL A 581 6.64 6.23 -20.78
C VAL A 581 7.88 6.77 -20.06
N LEU A 582 9.05 6.13 -20.22
CA LEU A 582 10.31 6.62 -19.67
C LEU A 582 10.70 8.01 -20.20
N SER A 583 10.55 8.24 -21.51
CA SER A 583 10.84 9.54 -22.14
C SER A 583 9.88 10.63 -21.66
N MET A 584 8.59 10.28 -21.53
CA MET A 584 7.58 11.14 -20.94
C MET A 584 7.96 11.50 -19.50
N TRP A 585 8.30 10.50 -18.67
CA TRP A 585 8.64 10.71 -17.27
C TRP A 585 9.85 11.61 -17.09
N GLN A 586 10.91 11.38 -17.87
CA GLN A 586 12.08 12.27 -17.89
C GLN A 586 11.70 13.72 -18.23
N SER A 587 10.75 13.92 -19.14
CA SER A 587 10.27 15.25 -19.54
C SER A 587 9.45 15.92 -18.44
N VAL A 588 8.57 15.18 -17.77
CA VAL A 588 7.75 15.68 -16.65
C VAL A 588 8.64 16.04 -15.47
N LYS A 589 9.64 15.22 -15.14
CA LYS A 589 10.57 15.49 -14.03
C LYS A 589 11.55 16.61 -14.32
N ALA A 590 11.91 16.83 -15.59
CA ALA A 590 12.82 17.89 -15.95
C ALA A 590 12.28 19.25 -15.45
N ASN A 591 13.04 19.91 -14.58
CA ASN A 591 12.82 21.33 -14.32
C ASN A 591 13.24 22.07 -15.58
N ASN A 592 12.27 22.45 -16.41
CA ASN A 592 12.51 23.38 -17.49
C ASN A 592 13.03 24.67 -16.87
N LEU A 593 14.35 24.87 -16.93
CA LEU A 593 14.96 26.15 -16.61
C LEU A 593 14.15 27.21 -17.37
N PRO A 594 13.59 28.21 -16.68
CA PRO A 594 12.83 29.24 -17.38
C PRO A 594 13.72 29.84 -18.46
N TYR A 595 13.17 30.21 -19.61
CA TYR A 595 13.96 30.64 -20.79
C TYR A 595 15.02 31.71 -20.44
N TRP A 596 14.75 32.58 -19.47
CA TRP A 596 15.70 33.54 -18.95
C TRP A 596 16.93 32.88 -18.29
N GLY A 597 16.77 31.79 -17.56
CA GLY A 597 17.84 31.04 -16.91
C GLY A 597 18.80 30.41 -17.92
N VAL A 598 18.27 29.88 -19.03
CA VAL A 598 19.08 29.37 -20.15
C VAL A 598 19.87 30.49 -20.83
N ILE A 599 19.23 31.64 -21.04
CA ILE A 599 19.89 32.84 -21.60
C ILE A 599 21.02 33.31 -20.68
N VAL A 600 20.77 33.42 -19.37
CA VAL A 600 21.79 33.82 -18.38
C VAL A 600 22.96 32.83 -18.37
N PHE A 601 22.69 31.52 -18.37
CA PHE A 601 23.72 30.50 -18.42
C PHE A 601 24.56 30.59 -19.71
N GLY A 602 23.90 30.82 -20.85
CA GLY A 602 24.56 31.05 -22.14
C GLY A 602 25.47 32.28 -22.12
N VAL A 603 25.02 33.39 -21.53
CA VAL A 603 25.83 34.62 -21.39
C VAL A 603 27.05 34.38 -20.49
N ILE A 604 26.89 33.64 -19.40
CA ILE A 604 28.00 33.29 -18.50
C ILE A 604 29.06 32.46 -19.23
N ILE A 605 28.65 31.47 -20.03
CA ILE A 605 29.56 30.64 -20.83
C ILE A 605 30.33 31.49 -21.85
N VAL A 606 29.64 32.38 -22.58
CA VAL A 606 30.29 33.27 -23.55
C VAL A 606 31.29 34.20 -22.87
N ALA A 607 30.93 34.79 -21.73
CA ALA A 607 31.83 35.64 -20.95
C ALA A 607 33.08 34.87 -20.49
N ALA A 608 32.92 33.63 -20.02
CA ALA A 608 34.05 32.78 -19.63
C ALA A 608 34.98 32.48 -20.82
N ILE A 609 34.42 32.16 -21.99
CA ILE A 609 35.20 31.93 -23.22
C ILE A 609 35.99 33.19 -23.62
N LEU A 610 35.38 34.38 -23.54
CA LEU A 610 36.05 35.65 -23.85
C LEU A 610 37.18 35.97 -22.84
N ILE A 611 36.98 35.68 -21.55
CA ILE A 611 38.01 35.85 -20.52
C ILE A 611 39.18 34.88 -20.77
N ILE A 612 38.90 33.62 -21.11
CA ILE A 612 39.94 32.65 -21.42
C ILE A 612 40.69 33.06 -22.71
N GLY A 613 39.96 33.45 -23.75
CA GLY A 613 40.54 33.92 -25.02
C GLY A 613 41.42 35.15 -24.86
N SER A 614 40.96 36.16 -24.10
CA SER A 614 41.75 37.37 -23.81
C SER A 614 43.02 37.05 -23.02
N ASN A 615 42.93 36.18 -22.00
CA ASN A 615 44.11 35.73 -21.25
C ASN A 615 45.13 34.99 -22.15
N LEU A 616 44.67 34.17 -23.09
CA LEU A 616 45.54 33.49 -24.06
C LEU A 616 46.23 34.47 -25.01
N ILE A 617 45.51 35.48 -25.51
CA ILE A 617 46.07 36.54 -26.38
C ILE A 617 47.11 37.35 -25.62
N ILE A 618 46.82 37.79 -24.39
CA ILE A 618 47.77 38.52 -23.54
C ILE A 618 49.02 37.67 -23.29
N LYS A 619 48.85 36.39 -22.98
CA LYS A 619 49.97 35.45 -22.77
C LYS A 619 50.81 35.29 -24.04
N HIS A 620 50.19 35.23 -25.21
CA HIS A 620 50.88 35.16 -26.50
C HIS A 620 51.66 36.44 -26.82
N TYR A 621 51.03 37.61 -26.60
CA TYR A 621 51.65 38.92 -26.82
C TYR A 621 52.87 39.13 -25.90
N ASN A 622 52.72 38.83 -24.60
CA ASN A 622 53.82 38.91 -23.64
C ASN A 622 54.96 37.93 -23.96
N ARG A 623 54.65 36.76 -24.52
CA ARG A 623 55.66 35.80 -25.00
C ARG A 623 56.43 36.37 -26.20
N LYS A 624 55.75 37.04 -27.12
CA LYS A 624 56.36 37.67 -28.30
C LYS A 624 57.31 38.80 -27.88
N ILE A 625 56.87 39.70 -26.98
CA ILE A 625 57.71 40.77 -26.41
C ILE A 625 58.94 40.20 -25.70
N ARG A 626 58.80 39.11 -24.92
CA ARG A 626 59.94 38.46 -24.26
C ARG A 626 60.96 37.90 -25.27
N ILE A 627 60.50 37.39 -26.40
CA ILE A 627 61.38 36.89 -27.46
C ILE A 627 62.09 38.05 -28.17
N GLU A 628 61.38 39.15 -28.45
CA GLU A 628 61.97 40.35 -29.05
C GLU A 628 63.02 40.98 -28.13
N ARG A 629 62.73 41.17 -26.83
CA ARG A 629 63.72 41.66 -25.85
C ARG A 629 64.94 40.74 -25.73
N ARG A 630 64.76 39.42 -25.80
CA ARG A 630 65.90 38.47 -25.78
C ARG A 630 66.76 38.56 -27.04
N LYS A 631 66.17 38.90 -28.19
CA LYS A 631 66.92 39.15 -29.42
C LYS A 631 67.68 40.48 -29.35
N GLU A 632 67.08 41.52 -28.79
CA GLU A 632 67.75 42.80 -28.53
C GLU A 632 68.91 42.63 -27.55
N THR A 633 68.69 41.99 -26.39
CA THR A 633 69.77 41.73 -25.42
C THR A 633 70.87 40.84 -26.00
N ALA A 634 70.54 39.86 -26.85
CA ALA A 634 71.55 39.04 -27.53
C ALA A 634 72.32 39.81 -28.61
N ALA A 635 71.69 40.79 -29.27
CA ALA A 635 72.34 41.68 -30.21
C ALA A 635 73.28 42.66 -29.48
N ASP A 636 72.83 43.25 -28.37
CA ASP A 636 73.64 44.13 -27.51
C ASP A 636 74.87 43.37 -26.95
N MET A 637 74.69 42.13 -26.50
CA MET A 637 75.80 41.29 -26.01
C MET A 637 76.80 40.89 -27.11
N ALA A 638 76.34 40.73 -28.35
CA ALA A 638 77.23 40.46 -29.49
C ALA A 638 78.01 41.71 -29.90
N GLU A 639 77.42 42.91 -29.79
CA GLU A 639 78.08 44.19 -30.04
C GLU A 639 79.15 44.54 -28.98
N ASP A 640 78.96 44.08 -27.74
CA ASP A 640 79.94 44.22 -26.65
C ASP A 640 81.08 43.18 -26.69
N GLU A 641 80.91 42.03 -27.37
CA GLU A 641 82.00 41.06 -27.63
C GLU A 641 82.87 41.44 -28.85
N GLU A 642 82.40 42.35 -29.71
CA GLU A 642 83.12 42.84 -30.91
C GLU A 642 83.90 44.16 -30.66
N LYS A 643 83.77 44.74 -29.46
CA LYS A 643 84.56 45.89 -28.95
C LYS A 643 85.65 45.45 -27.98
#